data_AF-A0A8H6V726-F1
#
_entry.id   AF-A0A8H6V726-F1
#
_cell.length_a   1.000
_cell.length_b   1.000
_cell.length_c   1.000
_cell.angle_alpha   90.00
_cell.angle_beta   90.00
_cell.angle_gamma   90.00
#
_symmetry.space_group_name_H-M   'P 1'
#
loop_
_entity.id
_entity.type
_entity.pdbx_description
1 polymer ?
#
loop_
_entity_poly.entity_id
_entity_poly.type
_entity_poly.pdbx_seq_one_letter_code
_entity_poly.pdbx_strand_id
1 'polypeptide(L)'
;MKSRARQVNYVKDGMGRKYALTISHEQSVELAPCTGCTGLDRPDAPMEMNPGDEDDVDDVATKLIMGDPSHNQDILRDLLNVMRLVDDAHVQTLLGMIRSDCSLEEMKHFVDKTLKDVQDAGRDGETVQRLQDMRMRVRIESGEPAFRPQVMDIHYLCDGAPYKVPAKPWTKVTDDDALVSHLISVYFTWDYPFYAFVDLRVFVQHMQDGNTNSDLCSPFLVNAMLANACHYSQYSEAYAIPGDVKTKGSDFLAEAERHMHSYQLERGRNVRLASLQATLLLYERYSMSGDDDLGYTMLHRAIEMAESLGIINGPDLDLDKMQMSEEMRSSIKRTAWGLFQVDTVVHTNFRKPSKIHHVCVQRIDRDESKPSELWVPYPTGRPPRPSFLSQYFDEACRLSFIARDVSHHLYEDPKPDATQHERKKEYYDKLQAWEAELPEFFDPASKPPAHILLLRMRYHALMISLSRDGFGVHTFFSEEEGKTQTTVPPSSQLPPRLHDKATEQSLASARAIAALVRLHREEYGIGRTHPFTTYAIMVALFTMLDHASFDILDRDFLSLTSAFSVIACRSQVGRNLFHIFRQSVRAHDQEARVLESDEAPEEIKELFGRYPRSQKPDKWDEYEDGLDKLGEGEGRDAASVDGVRMRNYAASGVRDMLRKYESLSLGHDRT
;
A
#
# COMPACT_ATOMS: atom_id res chain seq x y z
N MET A 1 48.84 -37.75 33.97
CA MET A 1 49.94 -37.30 33.08
C MET A 1 49.31 -36.89 31.75
N LYS A 2 49.43 -35.70 31.16
CA LYS A 2 50.22 -34.49 31.39
C LYS A 2 49.31 -33.26 31.16
N SER A 3 49.58 -32.21 31.93
CA SER A 3 49.05 -30.85 31.83
C SER A 3 49.44 -30.18 30.49
N ARG A 4 48.52 -29.41 29.90
CA ARG A 4 48.82 -28.38 28.89
C ARG A 4 48.27 -27.04 29.40
N ALA A 5 49.17 -26.07 29.54
CA ALA A 5 48.96 -24.77 30.16
C ALA A 5 48.09 -23.83 29.31
N ARG A 6 47.30 -22.97 29.96
CA ARG A 6 46.57 -21.85 29.36
C ARG A 6 47.47 -20.61 29.29
N GLN A 7 47.58 -20.00 28.10
CA GLN A 7 48.16 -18.67 27.89
C GLN A 7 47.07 -17.61 28.12
N VAL A 8 47.38 -16.56 28.88
CA VAL A 8 46.51 -15.39 29.11
C VAL A 8 47.15 -14.18 28.45
N ASN A 9 46.47 -13.56 27.50
CA ASN A 9 46.91 -12.32 26.83
C ASN A 9 46.41 -11.08 27.60
N TYR A 10 47.28 -10.10 27.80
CA TYR A 10 46.96 -8.80 28.40
C TYR A 10 47.15 -7.69 27.36
N VAL A 11 46.16 -6.80 27.21
CA VAL A 11 46.28 -5.56 26.44
C VAL A 11 46.43 -4.39 27.43
N LYS A 12 47.36 -3.46 27.16
CA LYS A 12 47.54 -2.21 27.91
C LYS A 12 47.00 -1.05 27.08
N ASP A 13 46.26 -0.14 27.71
CA ASP A 13 45.89 1.13 27.09
C ASP A 13 46.84 2.27 27.52
N GLY A 14 46.80 3.40 26.80
CA GLY A 14 47.72 4.55 26.85
C GLY A 14 47.88 5.28 28.19
N MET A 15 47.26 4.81 29.27
CA MET A 15 47.45 5.27 30.65
C MET A 15 47.86 4.16 31.64
N GLY A 16 48.35 3.02 31.14
CA GLY A 16 49.13 2.06 31.95
C GLY A 16 48.35 1.17 32.93
N ARG A 17 47.01 1.10 32.85
CA ARG A 17 46.21 0.13 33.63
C ARG A 17 46.03 -1.19 32.86
N LYS A 18 46.11 -2.33 33.55
CA LYS A 18 45.88 -3.68 33.01
C LYS A 18 44.47 -4.15 33.42
N TYR A 19 43.67 -4.64 32.47
CA TYR A 19 42.40 -5.33 32.73
C TYR A 19 42.47 -6.77 32.19
N ALA A 20 41.81 -7.71 32.86
CA ALA A 20 41.68 -9.10 32.43
C ALA A 20 40.32 -9.29 31.74
N LEU A 21 40.31 -9.90 30.54
CA LEU A 21 39.10 -10.27 29.81
C LEU A 21 38.66 -11.68 30.24
N THR A 22 37.47 -11.79 30.83
CA THR A 22 36.80 -13.07 31.12
C THR A 22 35.83 -13.36 29.98
N ILE A 23 36.13 -14.38 29.17
CA ILE A 23 35.22 -14.89 28.12
C ILE A 23 34.25 -15.89 28.80
N SER A 24 32.95 -15.64 28.70
CA SER A 24 31.91 -16.60 29.06
C SER A 24 31.37 -17.24 27.78
N HIS A 25 31.46 -18.57 27.67
CA HIS A 25 30.87 -19.36 26.58
C HIS A 25 29.53 -19.94 27.06
N GLU A 26 28.51 -19.74 26.22
CA GLU A 26 27.40 -20.63 25.86
C GLU A 26 26.86 -21.60 26.93
N GLN A 27 25.65 -21.29 27.42
CA GLN A 27 24.72 -22.30 27.95
C GLN A 27 23.90 -22.86 26.79
N SER A 28 24.09 -24.16 26.52
CA SER A 28 23.20 -25.00 25.73
C SER A 28 21.82 -25.03 26.39
N VAL A 29 20.79 -24.56 25.67
CA VAL A 29 19.39 -24.76 26.06
C VAL A 29 18.92 -26.09 25.48
N GLU A 30 18.76 -27.09 26.35
CA GLU A 30 18.03 -28.32 26.03
C GLU A 30 16.55 -27.96 25.75
N LEU A 31 16.11 -28.22 24.52
CA LEU A 31 14.69 -28.19 24.14
C LEU A 31 13.97 -29.36 24.81
N ALA A 32 12.88 -29.07 25.53
CA ALA A 32 12.01 -30.09 26.10
C ALA A 32 11.35 -30.95 24.99
N PRO A 33 11.22 -32.27 25.17
CA PRO A 33 10.58 -33.13 24.16
C PRO A 33 9.09 -32.85 24.05
N CYS A 34 8.57 -32.90 22.82
CA CYS A 34 7.16 -32.65 22.53
C CYS A 34 6.25 -33.68 23.21
N THR A 35 5.16 -33.23 23.80
CA THR A 35 4.16 -34.06 24.49
C THR A 35 3.20 -34.80 23.55
N GLY A 36 3.50 -34.85 22.24
CA GLY A 36 2.63 -35.43 21.21
C GLY A 36 3.00 -36.84 20.72
N CYS A 37 4.15 -37.40 21.12
CA CYS A 37 4.68 -38.65 20.55
C CYS A 37 4.71 -39.81 21.56
N THR A 38 3.64 -40.01 22.34
CA THR A 38 3.48 -41.22 23.16
C THR A 38 2.46 -42.15 22.53
N GLY A 39 2.92 -43.01 21.62
CA GLY A 39 2.03 -44.02 21.06
C GLY A 39 2.51 -44.77 19.82
N LEU A 40 3.79 -45.07 19.68
CA LEU A 40 4.25 -46.07 18.70
C LEU A 40 5.48 -46.81 19.26
N ASP A 41 5.25 -48.00 19.82
CA ASP A 41 6.30 -48.96 20.16
C ASP A 41 7.06 -49.36 18.88
N ARG A 42 8.37 -49.13 18.83
CA ARG A 42 9.29 -49.85 17.94
C ARG A 42 10.53 -50.31 18.71
N PRO A 43 11.04 -51.54 18.46
CA PRO A 43 12.13 -52.11 19.25
C PRO A 43 13.49 -51.57 18.80
N ASP A 44 14.40 -51.43 19.77
CA ASP A 44 15.80 -51.05 19.62
C ASP A 44 16.54 -51.93 18.59
N ALA A 45 17.19 -51.28 17.62
CA ALA A 45 18.26 -51.86 16.82
C ALA A 45 19.41 -50.83 16.70
N PRO A 46 20.66 -51.19 17.04
CA PRO A 46 21.79 -50.28 16.90
C PRO A 46 22.31 -50.31 15.46
N MET A 47 22.32 -49.16 14.77
CA MET A 47 23.03 -49.01 13.49
C MET A 47 24.45 -48.51 13.75
N GLU A 48 25.43 -49.37 13.48
CA GLU A 48 26.81 -48.96 13.24
C GLU A 48 26.89 -48.19 11.91
N MET A 49 27.44 -46.97 11.94
CA MET A 49 27.72 -46.17 10.76
C MET A 49 28.97 -46.71 10.03
N ASN A 50 28.81 -47.05 8.75
CA ASN A 50 29.92 -47.29 7.83
C ASN A 50 30.18 -45.99 7.02
N PRO A 51 31.43 -45.51 6.92
CA PRO A 51 31.74 -44.29 6.19
C PRO A 51 31.92 -44.61 4.69
N GLY A 52 30.90 -44.32 3.89
CA GLY A 52 30.92 -44.54 2.44
C GLY A 52 29.91 -43.74 1.59
N ASP A 53 28.98 -43.00 2.19
CA ASP A 53 27.85 -42.38 1.48
C ASP A 53 27.92 -40.83 1.46
N GLU A 54 29.09 -40.23 1.23
CA GLU A 54 29.21 -38.77 1.04
C GLU A 54 29.12 -38.32 -0.43
N ASP A 55 29.27 -39.22 -1.41
CA ASP A 55 29.33 -38.85 -2.84
C ASP A 55 27.98 -38.94 -3.59
N ASP A 56 26.90 -39.47 -3.01
CA ASP A 56 25.60 -39.62 -3.69
C ASP A 56 24.59 -38.49 -3.40
N VAL A 57 24.82 -37.67 -2.36
CA VAL A 57 23.90 -36.57 -1.98
C VAL A 57 24.09 -35.34 -2.87
N ASP A 58 25.31 -35.11 -3.36
CA ASP A 58 25.61 -33.99 -4.27
C ASP A 58 25.08 -34.24 -5.70
N ASP A 59 24.95 -35.48 -6.17
CA ASP A 59 24.45 -35.77 -7.53
C ASP A 59 22.92 -35.57 -7.64
N VAL A 60 22.17 -35.81 -6.56
CA VAL A 60 20.72 -35.58 -6.50
C VAL A 60 20.39 -34.10 -6.36
N ALA A 61 21.13 -33.37 -5.52
CA ALA A 61 20.99 -31.92 -5.39
C ALA A 61 21.36 -31.19 -6.69
N THR A 62 22.40 -31.66 -7.40
CA THR A 62 22.82 -31.06 -8.68
C THR A 62 21.83 -31.37 -9.80
N LYS A 63 21.18 -32.55 -9.81
CA LYS A 63 20.10 -32.86 -10.78
C LYS A 63 18.82 -32.04 -10.55
N LEU A 64 18.49 -31.67 -9.32
CA LEU A 64 17.36 -30.78 -9.02
C LEU A 64 17.61 -29.32 -9.43
N ILE A 65 18.87 -28.88 -9.45
CA ILE A 65 19.26 -27.52 -9.88
C ILE A 65 19.34 -27.40 -11.42
N MET A 66 19.48 -28.52 -12.15
CA MET A 66 19.56 -28.55 -13.61
C MET A 66 18.23 -28.78 -14.35
N GLY A 67 17.13 -29.00 -13.63
CA GLY A 67 15.78 -29.06 -14.21
C GLY A 67 15.23 -27.65 -14.45
N ASP A 68 14.63 -27.41 -15.61
CA ASP A 68 13.98 -26.13 -15.95
C ASP A 68 12.97 -25.75 -14.84
N PRO A 69 13.18 -24.65 -14.08
CA PRO A 69 12.32 -24.27 -12.95
C PRO A 69 10.85 -24.09 -13.36
N SER A 70 10.60 -23.75 -14.64
CA SER A 70 9.26 -23.66 -15.20
C SER A 70 8.54 -25.01 -15.21
N HIS A 71 9.26 -26.12 -15.42
CA HIS A 71 8.70 -27.45 -15.54
C HIS A 71 8.09 -27.95 -14.22
N ASN A 72 8.77 -27.70 -13.09
CA ASN A 72 8.28 -28.08 -11.77
C ASN A 72 7.15 -27.17 -11.29
N GLN A 73 7.18 -25.89 -11.69
CA GLN A 73 6.12 -24.91 -11.40
C GLN A 73 4.82 -25.23 -12.13
N ASP A 74 4.91 -25.62 -13.40
CA ASP A 74 3.75 -26.01 -14.21
C ASP A 74 3.05 -27.25 -13.63
N ILE A 75 3.83 -28.27 -13.22
CA ILE A 75 3.27 -29.49 -12.60
C ILE A 75 2.52 -29.19 -11.30
N LEU A 76 3.10 -28.37 -10.40
CA LEU A 76 2.43 -27.98 -9.15
C LEU A 76 1.14 -27.21 -9.40
N ARG A 77 1.16 -26.32 -10.39
CA ARG A 77 -0.02 -25.53 -10.78
C ARG A 77 -1.10 -26.42 -11.39
N ASP A 78 -0.74 -27.40 -12.20
CA ASP A 78 -1.69 -28.31 -12.85
C ASP A 78 -2.28 -29.32 -11.85
N LEU A 79 -1.50 -29.79 -10.87
CA LEU A 79 -1.99 -30.56 -9.72
C LEU A 79 -3.06 -29.80 -8.93
N LEU A 80 -2.80 -28.53 -8.64
CA LEU A 80 -3.73 -27.65 -7.95
C LEU A 80 -5.02 -27.42 -8.77
N ASN A 81 -4.89 -27.33 -10.09
CA ASN A 81 -6.06 -27.23 -10.97
C ASN A 81 -6.90 -28.51 -10.90
N VAL A 82 -6.30 -29.69 -10.95
CA VAL A 82 -7.02 -30.97 -10.78
C VAL A 82 -7.72 -31.05 -9.42
N MET A 83 -7.06 -30.65 -8.33
CA MET A 83 -7.68 -30.64 -7.00
C MET A 83 -8.87 -29.69 -6.86
N ARG A 84 -8.92 -28.65 -7.70
CA ARG A 84 -9.98 -27.62 -7.65
C ARG A 84 -11.12 -27.87 -8.62
N LEU A 85 -10.85 -28.59 -9.71
CA LEU A 85 -11.77 -28.73 -10.84
C LEU A 85 -12.53 -30.07 -10.85
N VAL A 86 -12.04 -31.07 -10.12
CA VAL A 86 -12.50 -32.46 -10.24
C VAL A 86 -13.19 -32.94 -8.97
N ASP A 87 -14.02 -33.97 -9.09
CA ASP A 87 -14.73 -34.58 -7.97
C ASP A 87 -13.79 -35.22 -6.92
N ASP A 88 -14.33 -35.49 -5.73
CA ASP A 88 -13.57 -36.06 -4.60
C ASP A 88 -12.90 -37.40 -4.94
N ALA A 89 -13.42 -38.16 -5.91
CA ALA A 89 -12.86 -39.45 -6.29
C ALA A 89 -11.49 -39.31 -6.99
N HIS A 90 -11.35 -38.31 -7.87
CA HIS A 90 -10.07 -38.03 -8.53
C HIS A 90 -9.07 -37.40 -7.54
N VAL A 91 -9.53 -36.57 -6.60
CA VAL A 91 -8.68 -36.02 -5.54
C VAL A 91 -8.15 -37.13 -4.63
N GLN A 92 -8.98 -38.09 -4.22
CA GLN A 92 -8.53 -39.23 -3.41
C GLN A 92 -7.55 -40.13 -4.16
N THR A 93 -7.71 -40.29 -5.48
CA THR A 93 -6.78 -41.04 -6.32
C THR A 93 -5.42 -40.33 -6.38
N LEU A 94 -5.43 -39.01 -6.60
CA LEU A 94 -4.20 -38.21 -6.62
C LEU A 94 -3.49 -38.23 -5.26
N LEU A 95 -4.23 -38.10 -4.16
CA LEU A 95 -3.67 -38.21 -2.81
C LEU A 95 -3.14 -39.62 -2.52
N GLY A 96 -3.76 -40.66 -3.08
CA GLY A 96 -3.26 -42.03 -3.02
C GLY A 96 -1.94 -42.20 -3.77
N MET A 97 -1.80 -41.59 -4.95
CA MET A 97 -0.55 -41.59 -5.72
C MET A 97 0.57 -40.85 -4.99
N ILE A 98 0.29 -39.67 -4.43
CA ILE A 98 1.26 -38.88 -3.65
C ILE A 98 1.71 -39.66 -2.40
N ARG A 99 0.79 -40.34 -1.70
CA ARG A 99 1.11 -41.16 -0.52
C ARG A 99 1.88 -42.44 -0.85
N SER A 100 1.94 -42.83 -2.11
CA SER A 100 2.61 -44.05 -2.57
C SER A 100 3.97 -43.77 -3.22
N ASP A 101 4.53 -42.56 -3.03
CA ASP A 101 5.80 -42.11 -3.62
C ASP A 101 5.87 -42.32 -5.15
N CYS A 102 4.80 -41.96 -5.87
CA CYS A 102 4.76 -42.11 -7.33
C CYS A 102 5.78 -41.19 -8.03
N SER A 103 6.25 -41.59 -9.22
CA SER A 103 7.20 -40.77 -9.99
C SER A 103 6.54 -39.49 -10.54
N LEU A 104 7.35 -38.45 -10.74
CA LEU A 104 6.89 -37.15 -11.25
C LEU A 104 6.24 -37.26 -12.65
N GLU A 105 6.72 -38.19 -13.49
CA GLU A 105 6.16 -38.43 -14.83
C GLU A 105 4.78 -39.10 -14.79
N GLU A 106 4.57 -40.05 -13.87
CA GLU A 106 3.27 -40.71 -13.66
C GLU A 106 2.24 -39.73 -13.11
N MET A 107 2.68 -38.86 -12.19
CA MET A 107 1.86 -37.80 -11.63
C MET A 107 1.43 -36.79 -12.72
N LYS A 108 2.37 -36.37 -13.57
CA LYS A 108 2.08 -35.46 -14.68
C LYS A 108 1.14 -36.09 -15.71
N HIS A 109 1.36 -37.36 -16.08
CA HIS A 109 0.49 -38.06 -17.01
C HIS A 109 -0.96 -38.17 -16.49
N PHE A 110 -1.13 -38.43 -15.20
CA PHE A 110 -2.45 -38.45 -14.57
C PHE A 110 -3.12 -37.07 -14.58
N VAL A 111 -2.37 -36.03 -14.24
CA VAL A 111 -2.87 -34.64 -14.21
C VAL A 111 -3.26 -34.16 -15.61
N ASP A 112 -2.41 -34.36 -16.62
CA ASP A 112 -2.67 -33.96 -18.01
C ASP A 112 -3.89 -34.69 -18.58
N LYS A 113 -4.00 -36.00 -18.29
CA LYS A 113 -5.15 -36.80 -18.70
C LYS A 113 -6.44 -36.31 -18.03
N THR A 114 -6.40 -36.05 -16.73
CA THR A 114 -7.57 -35.60 -15.97
C THR A 114 -8.01 -34.20 -16.41
N LEU A 115 -7.07 -33.27 -16.64
CA LEU A 115 -7.39 -31.93 -17.15
C LEU A 115 -7.98 -31.99 -18.56
N LYS A 116 -7.49 -32.89 -19.40
CA LYS A 116 -8.03 -33.12 -20.75
C LYS A 116 -9.45 -33.70 -20.70
N ASP A 117 -9.70 -34.68 -19.85
CA ASP A 117 -11.01 -35.29 -19.65
C ASP A 117 -12.03 -34.26 -19.11
N VAL A 118 -11.61 -33.33 -18.24
CA VAL A 118 -12.43 -32.21 -17.75
C VAL A 118 -12.70 -31.16 -18.83
N GLN A 119 -11.71 -30.86 -19.69
CA GLN A 119 -11.91 -29.95 -20.82
C GLN A 119 -12.84 -30.54 -21.87
N ASP A 120 -12.78 -31.85 -22.09
CA ASP A 120 -13.66 -32.57 -23.02
C ASP A 120 -15.10 -32.69 -22.46
N ALA A 121 -15.26 -32.82 -21.14
CA ALA A 121 -16.56 -32.76 -20.45
C ALA A 121 -17.13 -31.33 -20.31
N GLY A 122 -16.28 -30.30 -20.39
CA GLY A 122 -16.60 -28.88 -20.23
C GLY A 122 -17.24 -28.19 -21.46
N ARG A 123 -17.71 -28.95 -22.46
CA ARG A 123 -18.47 -28.38 -23.59
C ARG A 123 -19.91 -27.99 -23.25
N ASP A 124 -20.41 -28.37 -22.07
CA ASP A 124 -21.69 -27.89 -21.57
C ASP A 124 -21.48 -26.63 -20.72
N GLY A 125 -22.04 -25.50 -21.18
CA GLY A 125 -21.81 -24.16 -20.63
C GLY A 125 -22.13 -23.95 -19.15
N GLU A 126 -22.75 -24.92 -18.48
CA GLU A 126 -23.08 -24.89 -17.06
C GLU A 126 -21.85 -25.02 -16.14
N THR A 127 -20.83 -25.78 -16.56
CA THR A 127 -19.59 -25.97 -15.77
C THR A 127 -18.73 -24.72 -15.80
N VAL A 128 -18.67 -24.01 -16.92
CA VAL A 128 -17.98 -22.72 -17.05
C VAL A 128 -18.63 -21.64 -16.16
N GLN A 129 -19.96 -21.65 -16.07
CA GLN A 129 -20.73 -20.78 -15.18
C GLN A 129 -20.45 -21.09 -13.70
N ARG A 130 -20.46 -22.38 -13.31
CA ARG A 130 -20.11 -22.82 -11.95
C ARG A 130 -18.66 -22.53 -11.58
N LEU A 131 -17.73 -22.56 -12.54
CA LEU A 131 -16.33 -22.19 -12.34
C LEU A 131 -16.14 -20.67 -12.19
N GLN A 132 -16.91 -19.86 -12.92
CA GLN A 132 -16.97 -18.42 -12.70
C GLN A 132 -17.59 -18.09 -11.33
N ASP A 133 -18.66 -18.79 -10.95
CA ASP A 133 -19.32 -18.62 -9.65
C ASP A 133 -18.46 -19.11 -8.48
N MET A 134 -17.73 -20.22 -8.60
CA MET A 134 -16.78 -20.68 -7.57
C MET A 134 -15.54 -19.78 -7.51
N ARG A 135 -15.03 -19.29 -8.65
CA ARG A 135 -13.94 -18.31 -8.67
C ARG A 135 -14.36 -16.96 -8.10
N MET A 136 -15.64 -16.59 -8.25
CA MET A 136 -16.24 -15.42 -7.60
C MET A 136 -16.47 -15.67 -6.11
N ARG A 137 -16.89 -16.88 -5.70
CA ARG A 137 -17.08 -17.24 -4.27
C ARG A 137 -15.77 -17.33 -3.50
N VAL A 138 -14.69 -17.83 -4.11
CA VAL A 138 -13.33 -17.79 -3.53
C VAL A 138 -12.74 -16.37 -3.54
N ARG A 139 -13.34 -15.43 -4.30
CA ARG A 139 -13.00 -13.99 -4.32
C ARG A 139 -13.83 -13.13 -3.37
N ILE A 140 -14.81 -13.74 -2.70
CA ILE A 140 -15.70 -13.08 -1.74
C ILE A 140 -15.61 -13.89 -0.44
N GLU A 141 -14.41 -13.95 0.12
CA GLU A 141 -14.28 -14.03 1.58
C GLU A 141 -14.05 -12.60 2.06
N SER A 142 -15.14 -12.06 2.57
CA SER A 142 -15.37 -10.74 3.16
C SER A 142 -15.10 -10.75 4.67
N GLY A 143 -14.25 -11.68 5.12
CA GLY A 143 -13.59 -11.64 6.42
C GLY A 143 -12.21 -10.99 6.31
N GLU A 144 -11.60 -10.67 7.46
CA GLU A 144 -10.14 -10.49 7.53
C GLU A 144 -9.46 -11.63 6.76
N PRO A 145 -8.34 -11.37 6.04
CA PRO A 145 -7.62 -12.47 5.41
C PRO A 145 -7.37 -13.53 6.48
N ALA A 146 -7.94 -14.73 6.28
CA ALA A 146 -7.83 -15.80 7.25
C ALA A 146 -6.36 -15.92 7.64
N PHE A 147 -6.05 -15.73 8.93
CA PHE A 147 -4.72 -15.89 9.48
C PHE A 147 -4.23 -17.28 9.08
N ARG A 148 -3.36 -17.34 8.06
CA ARG A 148 -2.84 -18.61 7.58
C ARG A 148 -1.74 -19.08 8.52
N PRO A 149 -1.63 -20.41 8.72
CA PRO A 149 -0.84 -21.00 9.79
C PRO A 149 0.66 -20.81 9.56
N GLN A 150 1.46 -21.16 10.56
CA GLN A 150 2.94 -21.25 10.59
C GLN A 150 3.58 -22.17 9.52
N VAL A 151 2.95 -22.35 8.36
CA VAL A 151 3.39 -23.17 7.23
C VAL A 151 3.61 -22.23 6.04
N MET A 152 4.82 -22.29 5.46
CA MET A 152 5.23 -21.49 4.30
C MET A 152 4.12 -21.38 3.24
N ASP A 153 3.86 -20.16 2.78
CA ASP A 153 2.92 -19.90 1.68
C ASP A 153 3.41 -20.62 0.41
N ILE A 154 2.56 -21.42 -0.23
CA ILE A 154 2.93 -22.10 -1.48
C ILE A 154 3.28 -21.09 -2.60
N HIS A 155 2.83 -19.83 -2.53
CA HIS A 155 3.25 -18.75 -3.43
C HIS A 155 4.72 -18.38 -3.22
N TYR A 156 5.25 -18.55 -2.00
CA TYR A 156 6.69 -18.44 -1.71
C TYR A 156 7.51 -19.46 -2.51
N LEU A 157 6.93 -20.64 -2.80
CA LEU A 157 7.58 -21.71 -3.57
C LEU A 157 7.34 -21.60 -5.08
N CYS A 158 6.23 -21.00 -5.51
CA CYS A 158 5.80 -21.01 -6.92
C CYS A 158 6.09 -19.69 -7.67
N ASP A 159 6.09 -18.54 -7.00
CA ASP A 159 6.21 -17.24 -7.67
C ASP A 159 7.65 -16.70 -7.58
N GLY A 160 8.41 -16.85 -8.67
CA GLY A 160 9.72 -16.22 -8.79
C GLY A 160 9.63 -14.69 -8.68
N ALA A 161 10.07 -14.13 -7.55
CA ALA A 161 10.11 -12.68 -7.33
C ALA A 161 10.78 -11.95 -8.53
N PRO A 162 10.09 -10.99 -9.19
CA PRO A 162 10.59 -10.27 -10.36
C PRO A 162 11.96 -9.61 -10.16
N TYR A 163 12.24 -9.11 -8.96
CA TYR A 163 13.52 -8.53 -8.60
C TYR A 163 14.20 -9.39 -7.55
N LYS A 164 15.43 -9.83 -7.87
CA LYS A 164 16.28 -10.64 -6.98
C LYS A 164 17.34 -9.76 -6.37
N VAL A 165 17.32 -9.64 -5.04
CA VAL A 165 18.22 -8.77 -4.28
C VAL A 165 18.58 -9.45 -2.95
N PRO A 166 19.80 -9.23 -2.42
CA PRO A 166 20.24 -9.88 -1.19
C PRO A 166 19.69 -9.16 0.05
N ALA A 167 19.57 -9.88 1.17
CA ALA A 167 19.26 -9.34 2.49
C ALA A 167 20.49 -8.68 3.12
N LYS A 168 21.65 -9.35 3.06
CA LYS A 168 22.93 -8.80 3.48
C LYS A 168 23.59 -8.02 2.34
N PRO A 169 24.27 -6.89 2.62
CA PRO A 169 24.54 -6.30 3.93
C PRO A 169 23.49 -5.28 4.40
N TRP A 170 22.29 -5.27 3.81
CA TRP A 170 21.34 -4.17 3.91
C TRP A 170 20.50 -4.13 5.17
N THR A 171 20.12 -5.29 5.70
CA THR A 171 19.29 -5.39 6.89
C THR A 171 19.85 -6.39 7.89
N LYS A 172 19.53 -6.15 9.17
CA LYS A 172 19.79 -7.09 10.28
C LYS A 172 18.54 -7.83 10.75
N VAL A 173 17.38 -7.51 10.17
CA VAL A 173 16.09 -8.09 10.55
C VAL A 173 15.98 -9.53 10.08
N THR A 174 16.55 -9.84 8.91
CA THR A 174 16.52 -11.18 8.32
C THR A 174 17.77 -11.44 7.48
N ASP A 175 18.13 -12.71 7.36
CA ASP A 175 19.17 -13.22 6.48
C ASP A 175 18.58 -13.88 5.21
N ASP A 176 17.24 -13.86 5.06
CA ASP A 176 16.53 -14.48 3.94
C ASP A 176 16.43 -13.56 2.71
N ASP A 177 17.28 -13.83 1.71
CA ASP A 177 17.28 -13.15 0.41
C ASP A 177 15.95 -13.30 -0.34
N ALA A 178 15.22 -14.40 -0.16
CA ALA A 178 13.95 -14.64 -0.84
C ALA A 178 12.83 -13.76 -0.26
N LEU A 179 12.79 -13.60 1.06
CA LEU A 179 11.89 -12.66 1.73
C LEU A 179 12.16 -11.22 1.29
N VAL A 180 13.43 -10.80 1.29
CA VAL A 180 13.81 -9.44 0.86
C VAL A 180 13.48 -9.22 -0.62
N SER A 181 13.78 -10.18 -1.48
CA SER A 181 13.40 -10.15 -2.91
C SER A 181 11.88 -10.05 -3.10
N HIS A 182 11.09 -10.80 -2.33
CA HIS A 182 9.64 -10.72 -2.35
C HIS A 182 9.15 -9.33 -1.95
N LEU A 183 9.63 -8.79 -0.83
CA LEU A 183 9.23 -7.48 -0.30
C LEU A 183 9.55 -6.36 -1.30
N ILE A 184 10.77 -6.33 -1.82
CA ILE A 184 11.17 -5.37 -2.85
C ILE A 184 10.30 -5.51 -4.12
N SER A 185 9.96 -6.74 -4.50
CA SER A 185 9.07 -6.98 -5.63
C SER A 185 7.64 -6.52 -5.42
N VAL A 186 7.04 -6.74 -4.24
CA VAL A 186 5.69 -6.23 -3.97
C VAL A 186 5.66 -4.71 -3.87
N TYR A 187 6.70 -4.08 -3.31
CA TYR A 187 6.83 -2.62 -3.30
C TYR A 187 6.85 -2.04 -4.71
N PHE A 188 7.75 -2.54 -5.56
CA PHE A 188 7.88 -2.06 -6.94
C PHE A 188 6.66 -2.36 -7.81
N THR A 189 5.83 -3.31 -7.41
CA THR A 189 4.60 -3.68 -8.13
C THR A 189 3.42 -2.78 -7.77
N TRP A 190 3.18 -2.52 -6.48
CA TRP A 190 1.92 -1.94 -6.00
C TRP A 190 2.04 -0.52 -5.47
N ASP A 191 3.17 -0.18 -4.87
CA ASP A 191 3.37 1.09 -4.18
C ASP A 191 4.12 2.09 -5.07
N TYR A 192 5.32 1.67 -5.46
CA TYR A 192 6.27 2.46 -6.25
C TYR A 192 5.66 3.19 -7.44
N PRO A 193 4.83 2.57 -8.31
CA PRO A 193 4.40 3.24 -9.53
C PRO A 193 3.61 4.52 -9.27
N PHE A 194 3.02 4.70 -8.07
CA PHE A 194 2.19 5.88 -7.79
C PHE A 194 3.00 7.18 -7.78
N TYR A 195 4.13 7.22 -7.07
CA TYR A 195 5.02 8.39 -7.01
C TYR A 195 6.34 8.22 -7.74
N ALA A 196 6.80 6.98 -7.92
CA ALA A 196 8.02 6.55 -8.59
C ALA A 196 9.25 7.45 -8.35
N PHE A 197 9.48 7.93 -7.11
CA PHE A 197 10.58 8.85 -6.77
C PHE A 197 11.97 8.18 -6.68
N VAL A 198 12.04 6.86 -6.83
CA VAL A 198 13.31 6.10 -6.88
C VAL A 198 13.55 5.62 -8.31
N ASP A 199 14.78 5.64 -8.80
CA ASP A 199 15.10 4.95 -10.06
C ASP A 199 15.18 3.44 -9.78
N LEU A 200 14.17 2.70 -10.25
CA LEU A 200 14.03 1.27 -9.97
C LEU A 200 15.24 0.48 -10.44
N ARG A 201 15.73 0.74 -11.66
CA ARG A 201 16.83 -0.05 -12.25
C ARG A 201 18.12 0.23 -11.50
N VAL A 202 18.41 1.51 -11.26
CA VAL A 202 19.59 1.94 -10.50
C VAL A 202 19.54 1.39 -9.08
N PHE A 203 18.41 1.49 -8.39
CA PHE A 203 18.27 0.99 -7.03
C PHE A 203 18.49 -0.52 -6.95
N VAL A 204 17.84 -1.32 -7.80
CA VAL A 204 17.99 -2.78 -7.80
C VAL A 204 19.44 -3.19 -8.08
N GLN A 205 20.08 -2.55 -9.06
CA GLN A 205 21.49 -2.81 -9.37
C GLN A 205 22.41 -2.49 -8.18
N HIS A 206 22.29 -1.29 -7.59
CA HIS A 206 23.12 -0.90 -6.44
C HIS A 206 22.82 -1.76 -5.20
N MET A 207 21.60 -2.26 -5.04
CA MET A 207 21.25 -3.21 -3.98
C MET A 207 21.91 -4.58 -4.21
N GLN A 208 21.97 -5.06 -5.46
CA GLN A 208 22.69 -6.29 -5.82
C GLN A 208 24.20 -6.18 -5.60
N ASP A 209 24.78 -5.01 -5.89
CA ASP A 209 26.21 -4.76 -5.73
C ASP A 209 26.68 -4.77 -4.26
N GLY A 210 25.76 -4.62 -3.30
CA GLY A 210 26.08 -4.71 -1.87
C GLY A 210 26.90 -3.53 -1.32
N ASN A 211 27.05 -2.42 -2.07
CA ASN A 211 27.82 -1.26 -1.63
C ASN A 211 27.00 -0.31 -0.75
N THR A 212 27.11 -0.45 0.57
CA THR A 212 26.37 0.38 1.54
C THR A 212 26.78 1.86 1.59
N ASN A 213 27.85 2.24 0.89
CA ASN A 213 28.35 3.63 0.83
C ASN A 213 27.86 4.37 -0.41
N SER A 214 27.00 3.78 -1.24
CA SER A 214 26.41 4.45 -2.40
C SER A 214 25.44 5.56 -1.97
N ASP A 215 25.38 6.63 -2.77
CA ASP A 215 24.36 7.68 -2.63
C ASP A 215 23.01 7.27 -3.25
N LEU A 216 22.99 6.17 -4.01
CA LEU A 216 21.84 5.66 -4.78
C LEU A 216 21.16 4.45 -4.11
N CYS A 217 21.84 3.78 -3.17
CA CYS A 217 21.28 2.74 -2.32
C CYS A 217 21.97 2.76 -0.96
N SER A 218 21.19 2.71 0.12
CA SER A 218 21.74 2.67 1.48
C SER A 218 20.89 1.76 2.37
N PRO A 219 21.45 1.22 3.47
CA PRO A 219 20.67 0.46 4.44
C PRO A 219 19.45 1.22 4.97
N PHE A 220 19.53 2.56 5.08
CA PHE A 220 18.40 3.38 5.48
C PHE A 220 17.24 3.28 4.46
N LEU A 221 17.56 3.50 3.18
CA LEU A 221 16.58 3.40 2.09
C LEU A 221 15.99 2.00 1.97
N VAL A 222 16.84 0.96 2.03
CA VAL A 222 16.38 -0.42 1.93
C VAL A 222 15.41 -0.76 3.08
N ASN A 223 15.76 -0.48 4.33
CA ASN A 223 14.88 -0.82 5.46
C ASN A 223 13.57 0.01 5.46
N ALA A 224 13.62 1.29 5.05
CA ALA A 224 12.41 2.10 4.88
C ALA A 224 11.50 1.52 3.77
N MET A 225 12.07 1.04 2.67
CA MET A 225 11.31 0.41 1.58
C MET A 225 10.72 -0.93 2.03
N LEU A 226 11.48 -1.76 2.75
CA LEU A 226 10.99 -3.03 3.31
C LEU A 226 9.84 -2.81 4.31
N ALA A 227 9.92 -1.79 5.16
CA ALA A 227 8.86 -1.45 6.11
C ALA A 227 7.53 -1.09 5.40
N ASN A 228 7.60 -0.37 4.27
CA ASN A 228 6.43 -0.07 3.44
C ASN A 228 5.95 -1.32 2.66
N ALA A 229 6.88 -2.08 2.10
CA ALA A 229 6.59 -3.32 1.36
C ALA A 229 5.79 -4.34 2.19
N CYS A 230 6.08 -4.44 3.50
CA CYS A 230 5.36 -5.32 4.41
C CYS A 230 3.85 -5.10 4.34
N HIS A 231 3.36 -3.87 4.13
CA HIS A 231 1.92 -3.61 3.98
C HIS A 231 1.29 -4.45 2.87
N TYR A 232 2.00 -4.68 1.76
CA TYR A 232 1.53 -5.40 0.57
C TYR A 232 1.77 -6.92 0.59
N SER A 233 2.55 -7.41 1.55
CA SER A 233 2.79 -8.85 1.74
C SER A 233 1.72 -9.47 2.64
N GLN A 234 1.44 -10.76 2.43
CA GLN A 234 0.58 -11.57 3.29
C GLN A 234 1.40 -12.55 4.15
N TYR A 235 2.73 -12.51 4.05
CA TYR A 235 3.63 -13.41 4.78
C TYR A 235 3.63 -13.08 6.25
N SER A 236 3.67 -14.11 7.10
CA SER A 236 3.74 -13.98 8.55
C SER A 236 4.99 -13.21 9.01
N GLU A 237 6.09 -13.37 8.27
CA GLU A 237 7.40 -12.75 8.47
C GLU A 237 7.38 -11.24 8.20
N ALA A 238 6.30 -10.73 7.60
CA ALA A 238 6.05 -9.29 7.51
C ALA A 238 5.52 -8.68 8.82
N TYR A 239 5.26 -9.49 9.86
CA TYR A 239 4.72 -9.07 11.16
C TYR A 239 5.71 -9.40 12.28
N ALA A 240 5.94 -8.48 13.22
CA ALA A 240 6.68 -8.83 14.44
C ALA A 240 5.84 -9.70 15.39
N ILE A 241 4.52 -9.47 15.43
CA ILE A 241 3.55 -10.35 16.07
C ILE A 241 2.57 -10.82 14.99
N PRO A 242 2.62 -12.10 14.58
CA PRO A 242 1.72 -12.62 13.55
C PRO A 242 0.26 -12.30 13.86
N GLY A 243 -0.41 -11.63 12.92
CA GLY A 243 -1.84 -11.28 13.02
C GLY A 243 -2.12 -9.90 13.62
N ASP A 244 -1.13 -9.27 14.28
CA ASP A 244 -1.28 -7.89 14.75
C ASP A 244 -0.84 -6.90 13.68
N VAL A 245 -1.82 -6.26 13.04
CA VAL A 245 -1.62 -5.24 12.00
C VAL A 245 -0.73 -4.09 12.47
N LYS A 246 -0.75 -3.75 13.76
CA LYS A 246 0.10 -2.69 14.34
C LYS A 246 1.59 -3.03 14.23
N THR A 247 1.93 -4.33 14.26
CA THR A 247 3.31 -4.83 14.20
C THR A 247 3.82 -5.12 12.79
N LYS A 248 2.97 -4.92 11.77
CA LYS A 248 3.32 -5.23 10.40
C LYS A 248 4.41 -4.29 9.89
N GLY A 249 5.61 -4.82 9.60
CA GLY A 249 6.78 -4.06 9.17
C GLY A 249 7.49 -3.27 10.29
N SER A 250 7.14 -3.47 11.56
CA SER A 250 7.73 -2.71 12.68
C SER A 250 9.22 -2.95 12.85
N ASP A 251 9.71 -4.17 12.63
CA ASP A 251 11.14 -4.49 12.80
C ASP A 251 12.01 -3.80 11.74
N PHE A 252 11.53 -3.77 10.48
CA PHE A 252 12.17 -3.01 9.41
C PHE A 252 12.08 -1.50 9.65
N LEU A 253 10.97 -0.99 10.17
CA LEU A 253 10.84 0.42 10.56
C LEU A 253 11.86 0.78 11.65
N ALA A 254 11.97 -0.03 12.70
CA ALA A 254 12.93 0.19 13.78
C ALA A 254 14.39 0.18 13.26
N GLU A 255 14.71 -0.71 12.31
CA GLU A 255 16.03 -0.73 11.68
C GLU A 255 16.26 0.52 10.80
N ALA A 256 15.23 1.00 10.09
CA ALA A 256 15.30 2.25 9.33
C ALA A 256 15.51 3.47 10.25
N GLU A 257 14.80 3.55 11.38
CA GLU A 257 14.96 4.60 12.39
C GLU A 257 16.35 4.57 13.04
N ARG A 258 16.88 3.38 13.34
CA ARG A 258 18.26 3.21 13.82
C ARG A 258 19.27 3.82 12.85
N HIS A 259 19.07 3.62 11.55
CA HIS A 259 19.89 4.25 10.52
C HIS A 259 19.64 5.76 10.41
N MET A 260 18.38 6.21 10.50
CA MET A 260 18.04 7.63 10.49
C MET A 260 18.83 8.40 11.55
N HIS A 261 18.98 7.88 12.77
CA HIS A 261 19.79 8.50 13.83
C HIS A 261 21.25 8.71 13.42
N SER A 262 21.84 7.76 12.69
CA SER A 262 23.21 7.91 12.19
C SER A 262 23.34 8.96 11.08
N TYR A 263 22.25 9.21 10.34
CA TYR A 263 22.20 10.16 9.22
C TYR A 263 21.58 11.53 9.59
N GLN A 264 21.11 11.72 10.83
CA GLN A 264 20.57 13.00 11.33
C GLN A 264 21.57 14.17 11.29
N LEU A 265 22.86 13.88 11.14
CA LEU A 265 23.92 14.88 10.99
C LEU A 265 24.11 15.36 9.54
N GLU A 266 23.47 14.73 8.56
CA GLU A 266 23.49 15.20 7.17
C GLU A 266 22.76 16.55 7.07
N ARG A 267 23.51 17.61 6.74
CA ARG A 267 22.97 18.97 6.52
C ARG A 267 23.66 19.65 5.34
N GLY A 268 22.94 20.54 4.67
CA GLY A 268 23.45 21.30 3.53
C GLY A 268 23.96 20.38 2.42
N ARG A 269 25.21 20.57 1.97
CA ARG A 269 25.80 19.83 0.85
C ARG A 269 26.08 18.34 1.12
N ASN A 270 25.92 17.87 2.35
CA ASN A 270 26.17 16.47 2.72
C ASN A 270 24.88 15.61 2.73
N VAL A 271 23.74 16.18 2.35
CA VAL A 271 22.48 15.43 2.22
C VAL A 271 22.64 14.41 1.10
N ARG A 272 22.42 13.12 1.39
CA ARG A 272 22.47 12.06 0.37
C ARG A 272 21.09 11.83 -0.25
N LEU A 273 21.05 11.50 -1.54
CA LEU A 273 19.81 11.25 -2.26
C LEU A 273 19.02 10.07 -1.65
N ALA A 274 19.70 8.97 -1.32
CA ALA A 274 19.09 7.84 -0.65
C ALA A 274 18.47 8.20 0.72
N SER A 275 19.05 9.15 1.47
CA SER A 275 18.47 9.64 2.73
C SER A 275 17.17 10.41 2.49
N LEU A 276 17.11 11.22 1.43
CA LEU A 276 15.89 11.93 1.03
C LEU A 276 14.78 10.94 0.66
N GLN A 277 15.08 9.97 -0.21
CA GLN A 277 14.13 8.93 -0.64
C GLN A 277 13.65 8.08 0.55
N ALA A 278 14.54 7.74 1.48
CA ALA A 278 14.17 7.02 2.70
C ALA A 278 13.24 7.85 3.61
N THR A 279 13.48 9.16 3.70
CA THR A 279 12.62 10.07 4.49
C THR A 279 11.22 10.19 3.89
N LEU A 280 11.09 10.16 2.55
CA LEU A 280 9.78 10.09 1.87
C LEU A 280 9.04 8.79 2.21
N LEU A 281 9.73 7.65 2.19
CA LEU A 281 9.15 6.36 2.60
C LEU A 281 8.73 6.34 4.07
N LEU A 282 9.46 7.04 4.95
CA LEU A 282 9.04 7.19 6.35
C LEU A 282 7.78 8.06 6.48
N TYR A 283 7.63 9.12 5.68
CA TYR A 283 6.38 9.88 5.61
C TYR A 283 5.20 8.95 5.28
N GLU A 284 5.32 8.14 4.22
CA GLU A 284 4.27 7.18 3.84
C GLU A 284 3.99 6.18 4.95
N ARG A 285 5.05 5.65 5.58
CA ARG A 285 4.92 4.69 6.65
C ARG A 285 4.18 5.24 7.86
N TYR A 286 4.55 6.43 8.35
CA TYR A 286 3.87 7.06 9.48
C TYR A 286 2.44 7.50 9.13
N SER A 287 2.17 7.83 7.86
CA SER A 287 0.80 8.16 7.41
C SER A 287 -0.20 7.02 7.56
N MET A 288 0.30 5.78 7.74
CA MET A 288 -0.51 4.57 7.93
C MET A 288 -0.50 4.05 9.37
N SER A 289 0.49 4.38 10.19
CA SER A 289 0.66 3.77 11.53
C SER A 289 -0.33 4.33 12.55
N GLY A 290 -0.74 5.59 12.44
CA GLY A 290 -1.55 6.26 13.46
C GLY A 290 -0.79 6.57 14.76
N ASP A 291 0.53 6.37 14.74
CA ASP A 291 1.45 6.59 15.85
C ASP A 291 2.41 7.74 15.57
N ASP A 292 2.72 8.50 16.63
CA ASP A 292 3.75 9.55 16.72
C ASP A 292 3.56 10.88 15.97
N ASP A 293 2.48 11.11 15.23
CA ASP A 293 2.21 12.38 14.50
C ASP A 293 3.40 12.82 13.60
N LEU A 294 4.18 11.86 13.10
CA LEU A 294 5.45 12.13 12.39
C LEU A 294 5.29 12.31 10.87
N GLY A 295 4.10 12.10 10.31
CA GLY A 295 3.88 12.16 8.86
C GLY A 295 4.29 13.52 8.26
N TYR A 296 3.71 14.63 8.75
CA TYR A 296 4.13 15.97 8.31
C TYR A 296 5.59 16.27 8.64
N THR A 297 6.08 15.80 9.79
CA THR A 297 7.47 16.00 10.21
C THR A 297 8.45 15.41 9.18
N MET A 298 8.20 14.18 8.73
CA MET A 298 9.04 13.54 7.71
C MET A 298 8.87 14.19 6.34
N LEU A 299 7.65 14.57 5.95
CA LEU A 299 7.41 15.25 4.67
C LEU A 299 8.14 16.60 4.59
N HIS A 300 8.04 17.43 5.63
CA HIS A 300 8.76 18.71 5.66
C HIS A 300 10.26 18.51 5.64
N ARG A 301 10.76 17.54 6.41
CA ARG A 301 12.18 17.21 6.38
C ARG A 301 12.65 16.77 5.00
N ALA A 302 11.86 15.98 4.27
CA ALA A 302 12.17 15.60 2.89
C ALA A 302 12.19 16.83 1.96
N ILE A 303 11.25 17.76 2.11
CA ILE A 303 11.23 19.02 1.36
C ILE A 303 12.49 19.85 1.67
N GLU A 304 12.85 20.04 2.94
CA GLU A 304 14.07 20.75 3.37
C GLU A 304 15.35 20.11 2.82
N MET A 305 15.40 18.77 2.78
CA MET A 305 16.51 18.01 2.20
C MET A 305 16.61 18.23 0.70
N ALA A 306 15.48 18.25 -0.02
CA ALA A 306 15.45 18.52 -1.45
C ALA A 306 15.80 19.98 -1.78
N GLU A 307 15.39 20.95 -0.95
CA GLU A 307 15.83 22.34 -1.03
C GLU A 307 17.34 22.47 -0.78
N SER A 308 17.88 21.73 0.19
CA SER A 308 19.32 21.68 0.48
C SER A 308 20.14 21.11 -0.69
N LEU A 309 19.57 20.16 -1.43
CA LEU A 309 20.13 19.62 -2.68
C LEU A 309 19.95 20.58 -3.87
N GLY A 310 19.14 21.62 -3.73
CA GLY A 310 18.84 22.61 -4.77
C GLY A 310 17.91 22.10 -5.88
N ILE A 311 17.25 20.95 -5.68
CA ILE A 311 16.45 20.28 -6.73
C ILE A 311 15.00 20.80 -6.80
N ILE A 312 14.59 21.62 -5.82
CA ILE A 312 13.29 22.29 -5.75
C ILE A 312 13.43 23.71 -5.16
N ASN A 313 12.42 24.56 -5.39
CA ASN A 313 12.24 25.89 -4.80
C ASN A 313 13.47 26.84 -4.94
N GLY A 314 14.33 26.61 -5.93
CA GLY A 314 15.53 27.37 -6.21
C GLY A 314 15.73 27.66 -7.70
N PRO A 315 16.93 28.14 -8.11
CA PRO A 315 17.25 28.33 -9.52
C PRO A 315 17.41 26.99 -10.25
N ASP A 316 17.12 26.97 -11.56
CA ASP A 316 17.27 25.78 -12.38
C ASP A 316 18.69 25.21 -12.35
N LEU A 317 18.78 23.90 -12.11
CA LEU A 317 20.00 23.12 -12.13
C LEU A 317 20.18 22.44 -13.50
N ASP A 318 21.27 22.80 -14.16
CA ASP A 318 21.75 22.09 -15.34
C ASP A 318 22.62 20.90 -14.92
N LEU A 319 21.97 19.75 -14.73
CA LEU A 319 22.63 18.51 -14.30
C LEU A 319 23.68 18.01 -15.30
N ASP A 320 23.57 18.37 -16.59
CA ASP A 320 24.53 17.95 -17.63
C ASP A 320 25.88 18.67 -17.50
N LYS A 321 25.88 19.85 -16.87
CA LYS A 321 27.11 20.59 -16.53
C LYS A 321 27.75 20.13 -15.22
N MET A 322 27.06 19.32 -14.42
CA MET A 322 27.57 18.81 -13.15
C MET A 322 28.38 17.52 -13.37
N GLN A 323 29.49 17.40 -12.65
CA GLN A 323 30.35 16.22 -12.67
C GLN A 323 29.69 15.08 -11.86
N MET A 324 28.77 14.34 -12.48
CA MET A 324 28.07 13.20 -11.87
C MET A 324 27.77 12.10 -12.91
N SER A 325 27.49 10.88 -12.44
CA SER A 325 27.10 9.76 -13.31
C SER A 325 25.71 9.96 -13.92
N GLU A 326 25.42 9.25 -15.00
CA GLU A 326 24.09 9.23 -15.62
C GLU A 326 23.03 8.67 -14.67
N GLU A 327 23.36 7.60 -13.94
CA GLU A 327 22.49 7.00 -12.91
C GLU A 327 22.11 8.04 -11.83
N MET A 328 23.06 8.86 -11.39
CA MET A 328 22.81 9.93 -10.43
C MET A 328 21.92 11.02 -11.02
N ARG A 329 22.15 11.45 -12.27
CA ARG A 329 21.28 12.43 -12.94
C ARG A 329 19.84 11.94 -13.06
N SER A 330 19.66 10.69 -13.53
CA SER A 330 18.33 10.08 -13.64
C SER A 330 17.63 10.02 -12.28
N SER A 331 18.35 9.54 -11.26
CA SER A 331 17.82 9.40 -9.91
C SER A 331 17.43 10.74 -9.27
N ILE A 332 18.22 11.80 -9.50
CA ILE A 332 17.89 13.16 -9.04
C ILE A 332 16.61 13.67 -9.71
N LYS A 333 16.50 13.56 -11.05
CA LYS A 333 15.30 13.97 -11.79
C LYS A 333 14.07 13.24 -11.25
N ARG A 334 14.18 11.92 -11.09
CA ARG A 334 13.10 11.07 -10.62
C ARG A 334 12.68 11.39 -9.18
N THR A 335 13.64 11.63 -8.29
CA THR A 335 13.36 12.04 -6.90
C THR A 335 12.68 13.40 -6.84
N ALA A 336 13.15 14.39 -7.59
CA ALA A 336 12.60 15.74 -7.58
C ALA A 336 11.14 15.77 -8.08
N TRP A 337 10.88 15.13 -9.22
CA TRP A 337 9.53 15.08 -9.80
C TRP A 337 8.58 14.17 -9.01
N GLY A 338 9.08 13.08 -8.42
CA GLY A 338 8.29 12.23 -7.54
C GLY A 338 7.92 12.93 -6.23
N LEU A 339 8.86 13.67 -5.62
CA LEU A 339 8.59 14.50 -4.45
C LEU A 339 7.56 15.60 -4.74
N PHE A 340 7.61 16.24 -5.91
CA PHE A 340 6.58 17.18 -6.33
C PHE A 340 5.18 16.53 -6.41
N GLN A 341 5.10 15.26 -6.82
CA GLN A 341 3.83 14.52 -6.78
C GLN A 341 3.37 14.24 -5.35
N VAL A 342 4.27 13.82 -4.46
CA VAL A 342 3.95 13.61 -3.04
C VAL A 342 3.40 14.89 -2.41
N ASP A 343 4.11 16.01 -2.56
CA ASP A 343 3.71 17.32 -2.00
C ASP A 343 2.33 17.76 -2.47
N THR A 344 2.07 17.66 -3.77
CA THR A 344 0.79 18.08 -4.37
C THR A 344 -0.35 17.13 -4.03
N VAL A 345 -0.10 15.82 -3.90
CA VAL A 345 -1.12 14.87 -3.41
C VAL A 345 -1.46 15.21 -1.96
N VAL A 346 -0.47 15.29 -1.07
CA VAL A 346 -0.71 15.48 0.37
C VAL A 346 -1.41 16.78 0.67
N HIS A 347 -0.84 17.91 0.26
CA HIS A 347 -1.36 19.21 0.65
C HIS A 347 -2.73 19.47 0.02
N THR A 348 -2.91 19.15 -1.27
CA THR A 348 -4.22 19.33 -1.92
C THR A 348 -5.28 18.44 -1.27
N ASN A 349 -4.95 17.19 -0.95
CA ASN A 349 -5.88 16.24 -0.33
C ASN A 349 -6.39 16.73 1.04
N PHE A 350 -5.51 17.36 1.82
CA PHE A 350 -5.81 17.90 3.14
C PHE A 350 -6.03 19.42 3.16
N ARG A 351 -6.31 19.99 1.98
CA ARG A 351 -6.79 21.38 1.82
C ARG A 351 -5.79 22.42 2.31
N LYS A 352 -4.54 22.20 1.97
CA LYS A 352 -3.40 23.08 2.23
C LYS A 352 -2.74 23.46 0.91
N PRO A 353 -2.08 24.62 0.84
CA PRO A 353 -1.26 24.95 -0.30
C PRO A 353 -0.05 24.00 -0.36
N SER A 354 0.26 23.54 -1.57
CA SER A 354 1.48 22.76 -1.84
C SER A 354 2.73 23.59 -1.49
N LYS A 355 3.78 22.98 -0.93
CA LYS A 355 5.01 23.70 -0.53
C LYS A 355 6.06 23.78 -1.63
N ILE A 356 5.94 22.94 -2.65
CA ILE A 356 6.85 22.93 -3.79
C ILE A 356 6.25 23.81 -4.90
N HIS A 357 6.82 25.00 -5.05
CA HIS A 357 6.41 25.95 -6.08
C HIS A 357 7.10 25.66 -7.41
N HIS A 358 8.34 25.17 -7.38
CA HIS A 358 9.15 24.96 -8.57
C HIS A 358 10.05 23.72 -8.44
N VAL A 359 10.15 22.93 -9.51
CA VAL A 359 11.11 21.82 -9.61
C VAL A 359 12.28 22.29 -10.47
N CYS A 360 13.49 22.26 -9.91
CA CYS A 360 14.67 22.90 -10.49
C CYS A 360 15.41 22.02 -11.49
N VAL A 361 14.87 20.87 -11.87
CA VAL A 361 15.50 19.93 -12.79
C VAL A 361 14.58 19.64 -13.97
N GLN A 362 15.17 19.32 -15.12
CA GLN A 362 14.40 19.03 -16.34
C GLN A 362 13.42 17.86 -16.15
N ARG A 363 12.30 17.91 -16.88
CA ARG A 363 11.34 16.80 -16.97
C ARG A 363 12.04 15.52 -17.46
N ILE A 364 11.58 14.39 -16.95
CA ILE A 364 11.97 13.07 -17.45
C ILE A 364 11.31 12.90 -18.83
N ASP A 365 12.02 12.25 -19.75
CA ASP A 365 11.46 11.95 -21.06
C ASP A 365 10.24 11.01 -20.91
N ARG A 366 9.10 11.46 -21.46
CA ARG A 366 7.82 10.75 -21.46
C ARG A 366 7.94 9.36 -22.07
N ASP A 367 8.84 9.20 -23.06
CA ASP A 367 9.01 7.95 -23.82
C ASP A 367 10.33 7.22 -23.47
N GLU A 368 10.92 7.51 -22.31
CA GLU A 368 12.10 6.79 -21.78
C GLU A 368 11.84 5.29 -21.62
N SER A 369 10.66 4.91 -21.09
CA SER A 369 10.24 3.52 -20.99
C SER A 369 9.88 2.94 -22.35
N LYS A 370 10.48 1.79 -22.67
CA LYS A 370 10.17 1.07 -23.92
C LYS A 370 8.79 0.41 -23.84
N PRO A 371 8.02 0.30 -24.94
CA PRO A 371 6.75 -0.43 -24.96
C PRO A 371 6.85 -1.92 -24.56
N SER A 372 8.06 -2.49 -24.62
CA SER A 372 8.35 -3.85 -24.18
C SER A 372 8.53 -3.99 -22.66
N GLU A 373 8.54 -2.90 -21.90
CA GLU A 373 8.63 -2.93 -20.44
C GLU A 373 7.29 -3.36 -19.85
N LEU A 374 7.31 -4.53 -19.21
CA LEU A 374 6.13 -5.15 -18.67
C LEU A 374 6.01 -4.89 -17.17
N TRP A 375 4.81 -4.50 -16.74
CA TRP A 375 4.38 -4.57 -15.36
C TRP A 375 3.74 -5.94 -15.10
N VAL A 376 4.22 -6.63 -14.08
CA VAL A 376 3.72 -7.95 -13.67
C VAL A 376 2.95 -7.79 -12.37
N PRO A 377 1.66 -8.14 -12.30
CA PRO A 377 0.89 -8.07 -11.05
C PRO A 377 1.33 -9.16 -10.06
N TYR A 378 2.49 -8.99 -9.44
CA TYR A 378 3.08 -9.94 -8.49
C TYR A 378 2.45 -9.81 -7.08
N PRO A 379 2.17 -10.91 -6.33
CA PRO A 379 2.32 -12.32 -6.65
C PRO A 379 0.98 -12.94 -7.08
N THR A 380 0.23 -12.32 -7.99
CA THR A 380 -1.14 -12.78 -8.30
C THR A 380 -1.20 -13.84 -9.40
N GLY A 381 -0.05 -14.22 -9.99
CA GLY A 381 0.04 -15.11 -11.15
C GLY A 381 -0.67 -14.60 -12.41
N ARG A 382 -1.08 -13.33 -12.43
CA ARG A 382 -1.75 -12.70 -13.57
C ARG A 382 -0.73 -12.40 -14.69
N PRO A 383 -1.18 -12.41 -15.96
CA PRO A 383 -0.28 -12.16 -17.08
C PRO A 383 0.33 -10.75 -17.01
N PRO A 384 1.59 -10.58 -17.45
CA PRO A 384 2.22 -9.28 -17.60
C PRO A 384 1.44 -8.36 -18.55
N ARG A 385 1.50 -7.04 -18.31
CA ARG A 385 0.91 -5.99 -19.15
C ARG A 385 1.96 -4.93 -19.46
N PRO A 386 1.86 -4.16 -20.56
CA PRO A 386 2.73 -3.01 -20.76
C PRO A 386 2.63 -2.05 -19.57
N SER A 387 3.78 -1.61 -19.04
CA SER A 387 3.85 -0.83 -17.80
C SER A 387 3.36 0.61 -17.99
N PHE A 388 3.72 1.22 -19.13
CA PHE A 388 3.48 2.65 -19.42
C PHE A 388 3.95 3.60 -18.30
N LEU A 389 4.98 3.23 -17.54
CA LEU A 389 5.38 3.97 -16.33
C LEU A 389 5.87 5.39 -16.66
N SER A 390 6.71 5.60 -17.67
CA SER A 390 7.18 6.95 -18.04
C SER A 390 6.03 7.84 -18.55
N GLN A 391 5.12 7.28 -19.36
CA GLN A 391 3.94 8.02 -19.83
C GLN A 391 3.01 8.36 -18.65
N TYR A 392 2.77 7.41 -17.75
CA TYR A 392 2.01 7.64 -16.53
C TYR A 392 2.64 8.74 -15.69
N PHE A 393 3.96 8.68 -15.47
CA PHE A 393 4.67 9.59 -14.59
C PHE A 393 4.65 11.03 -15.13
N ASP A 394 4.80 11.18 -16.45
CA ASP A 394 4.62 12.47 -17.12
C ASP A 394 3.21 13.02 -16.89
N GLU A 395 2.16 12.22 -17.15
CA GLU A 395 0.77 12.63 -16.95
C GLU A 395 0.45 12.93 -15.47
N ALA A 396 0.96 12.14 -14.53
CA ALA A 396 0.78 12.35 -13.11
C ALA A 396 1.37 13.67 -12.64
N CYS A 397 2.52 14.09 -13.20
CA CYS A 397 3.08 15.40 -12.95
C CYS A 397 2.33 16.54 -13.66
N ARG A 398 1.79 16.32 -14.87
CA ARG A 398 0.90 17.30 -15.54
C ARG A 398 -0.32 17.58 -14.65
N LEU A 399 -0.91 16.54 -14.08
CA LEU A 399 -1.99 16.66 -13.11
C LEU A 399 -1.52 17.35 -11.82
N SER A 400 -0.31 17.07 -11.33
CA SER A 400 0.27 17.75 -10.16
C SER A 400 0.41 19.27 -10.33
N PHE A 401 0.72 19.77 -11.53
CA PHE A 401 0.73 21.21 -11.78
C PHE A 401 -0.66 21.83 -11.58
N ILE A 402 -1.69 21.19 -12.14
CA ILE A 402 -3.07 21.65 -11.97
C ILE A 402 -3.46 21.59 -10.48
N ALA A 403 -3.13 20.49 -9.79
CA ALA A 403 -3.40 20.32 -8.36
C ALA A 403 -2.70 21.38 -7.50
N ARG A 404 -1.43 21.70 -7.78
CA ARG A 404 -0.69 22.78 -7.11
C ARG A 404 -1.42 24.12 -7.27
N ASP A 405 -1.74 24.50 -8.50
CA ASP A 405 -2.36 25.79 -8.82
C ASP A 405 -3.76 25.91 -8.20
N VAL A 406 -4.50 24.80 -8.16
CA VAL A 406 -5.77 24.65 -7.43
C VAL A 406 -5.52 24.86 -5.92
N SER A 407 -4.57 24.15 -5.32
CA SER A 407 -4.27 24.24 -3.89
C SER A 407 -3.88 25.66 -3.44
N HIS A 408 -3.03 26.35 -4.20
CA HIS A 408 -2.60 27.72 -3.94
C HIS A 408 -3.77 28.70 -4.07
N HIS A 409 -4.60 28.55 -5.11
CA HIS A 409 -5.75 29.42 -5.29
C HIS A 409 -6.78 29.30 -4.16
N LEU A 410 -6.98 28.10 -3.63
CA LEU A 410 -8.02 27.83 -2.64
C LEU A 410 -7.57 28.04 -1.20
N TYR A 411 -6.28 27.83 -0.91
CA TYR A 411 -5.77 27.71 0.46
C TYR A 411 -4.61 28.68 0.79
N GLU A 412 -4.01 29.32 -0.22
CA GLU A 412 -3.03 30.43 -0.21
C GLU A 412 -3.41 31.66 0.64
N ASP A 413 -4.42 32.37 0.14
CA ASP A 413 -4.97 33.60 0.70
C ASP A 413 -6.44 33.69 0.24
N PRO A 414 -7.41 33.20 1.04
CA PRO A 414 -8.80 33.03 0.63
C PRO A 414 -9.59 34.35 0.58
N LYS A 415 -8.93 35.47 0.29
CA LYS A 415 -9.63 36.74 0.10
C LYS A 415 -10.61 36.56 -1.07
N PRO A 416 -11.91 36.84 -0.85
CA PRO A 416 -12.89 36.81 -1.93
C PRO A 416 -12.53 37.89 -2.94
N ASP A 417 -11.84 37.47 -4.00
CA ASP A 417 -11.60 38.25 -5.19
C ASP A 417 -12.74 38.00 -6.18
N ALA A 418 -13.14 39.03 -6.93
CA ALA A 418 -14.18 38.94 -7.95
C ALA A 418 -13.84 37.88 -9.02
N THR A 419 -12.56 37.54 -9.18
CA THR A 419 -12.05 36.55 -10.15
C THR A 419 -12.06 35.10 -9.67
N GLN A 420 -12.44 34.81 -8.41
CA GLN A 420 -12.40 33.43 -7.87
C GLN A 420 -13.23 32.45 -8.70
N HIS A 421 -14.39 32.89 -9.18
CA HIS A 421 -15.25 32.06 -10.01
C HIS A 421 -14.59 31.70 -11.35
N GLU A 422 -14.03 32.70 -12.04
CA GLU A 422 -13.39 32.52 -13.35
C GLU A 422 -12.18 31.60 -13.25
N ARG A 423 -11.35 31.76 -12.21
CA ARG A 423 -10.18 30.92 -11.95
C ARG A 423 -10.55 29.48 -11.63
N LYS A 424 -11.59 29.27 -10.81
CA LYS A 424 -12.17 27.95 -10.55
C LYS A 424 -12.63 27.27 -11.84
N LYS A 425 -13.38 27.99 -12.68
CA LYS A 425 -13.81 27.49 -14.00
C LYS A 425 -12.62 27.13 -14.89
N GLU A 426 -11.58 27.98 -14.93
CA GLU A 426 -10.36 27.70 -15.67
C GLU A 426 -9.68 26.39 -15.21
N TYR A 427 -9.61 26.14 -13.90
CA TYR A 427 -9.05 24.88 -13.38
C TYR A 427 -9.91 23.67 -13.72
N TYR A 428 -11.24 23.83 -13.68
CA TYR A 428 -12.15 22.78 -14.10
C TYR A 428 -11.97 22.44 -15.59
N ASP A 429 -11.89 23.46 -16.45
CA ASP A 429 -11.67 23.29 -17.88
C ASP A 429 -10.29 22.65 -18.16
N LYS A 430 -9.25 23.04 -17.41
CA LYS A 430 -7.92 22.41 -17.45
C LYS A 430 -7.95 20.93 -17.05
N LEU A 431 -8.68 20.58 -15.99
CA LEU A 431 -8.87 19.20 -15.55
C LEU A 431 -9.59 18.38 -16.64
N GLN A 432 -10.70 18.88 -17.19
CA GLN A 432 -11.41 18.19 -18.27
C GLN A 432 -10.56 18.02 -19.52
N ALA A 433 -9.81 19.05 -19.92
CA ALA A 433 -8.89 18.98 -21.05
C ALA A 433 -7.81 17.92 -20.81
N TRP A 434 -7.23 17.89 -19.60
CA TRP A 434 -6.25 16.87 -19.22
C TRP A 434 -6.82 15.44 -19.33
N GLU A 435 -8.05 15.18 -18.87
CA GLU A 435 -8.67 13.86 -18.99
C GLU A 435 -8.93 13.48 -20.47
N ALA A 436 -9.39 14.44 -21.28
CA ALA A 436 -9.68 14.23 -22.70
C ALA A 436 -8.43 13.96 -23.55
N GLU A 437 -7.27 14.45 -23.11
CA GLU A 437 -5.98 14.25 -23.77
C GLU A 437 -5.27 12.94 -23.36
N LEU A 438 -5.83 12.18 -22.41
CA LEU A 438 -5.24 10.92 -21.99
C LEU A 438 -5.17 9.91 -23.16
N PRO A 439 -4.06 9.15 -23.28
CA PRO A 439 -3.95 8.14 -24.32
C PRO A 439 -5.01 7.05 -24.23
N GLU A 440 -5.41 6.46 -25.36
CA GLU A 440 -6.42 5.39 -25.42
C GLU A 440 -6.06 4.17 -24.55
N PHE A 441 -4.77 3.84 -24.44
CA PHE A 441 -4.30 2.75 -23.58
C PHE A 441 -4.42 3.04 -22.07
N PHE A 442 -4.84 4.25 -21.68
CA PHE A 442 -5.24 4.58 -20.30
C PHE A 442 -6.76 4.48 -20.07
N ASP A 443 -7.53 4.12 -21.09
CA ASP A 443 -8.97 3.87 -20.93
C ASP A 443 -9.20 2.69 -19.97
N PRO A 444 -10.02 2.84 -18.90
CA PRO A 444 -10.39 1.74 -18.01
C PRO A 444 -10.94 0.50 -18.72
N ALA A 445 -11.60 0.67 -19.87
CA ALA A 445 -12.11 -0.44 -20.69
C ALA A 445 -10.99 -1.34 -21.22
N SER A 446 -9.78 -0.79 -21.41
CA SER A 446 -8.59 -1.54 -21.82
C SER A 446 -7.99 -2.38 -20.68
N LYS A 447 -8.52 -2.22 -19.45
CA LYS A 447 -8.03 -2.85 -18.22
C LYS A 447 -6.54 -2.55 -18.01
N PRO A 448 -6.16 -1.27 -17.85
CA PRO A 448 -4.76 -0.91 -17.72
C PRO A 448 -4.16 -1.39 -16.40
N PRO A 449 -2.82 -1.36 -16.24
CA PRO A 449 -2.14 -1.50 -14.96
C PRO A 449 -2.76 -0.70 -13.80
N ALA A 450 -2.59 -1.19 -12.58
CA ALA A 450 -3.24 -0.63 -11.38
C ALA A 450 -2.96 0.86 -11.16
N HIS A 451 -1.74 1.33 -11.44
CA HIS A 451 -1.35 2.73 -11.25
C HIS A 451 -2.09 3.70 -12.17
N ILE A 452 -2.48 3.28 -13.38
CA ILE A 452 -3.30 4.11 -14.27
C ILE A 452 -4.72 4.29 -13.70
N LEU A 453 -5.27 3.26 -13.04
CA LEU A 453 -6.53 3.40 -12.32
C LEU A 453 -6.41 4.39 -11.16
N LEU A 454 -5.29 4.35 -10.42
CA LEU A 454 -5.01 5.30 -9.33
C LEU A 454 -4.89 6.75 -9.84
N LEU A 455 -4.26 6.98 -11.00
CA LEU A 455 -4.19 8.31 -11.62
C LEU A 455 -5.59 8.86 -11.93
N ARG A 456 -6.47 8.04 -12.49
CA ARG A 456 -7.87 8.45 -12.75
C ARG A 456 -8.66 8.66 -11.45
N MET A 457 -8.42 7.87 -10.41
CA MET A 457 -9.01 8.14 -9.08
C MET A 457 -8.52 9.49 -8.53
N ARG A 458 -7.23 9.82 -8.72
CA ARG A 458 -6.65 11.12 -8.32
C ARG A 458 -7.32 12.28 -9.04
N TYR A 459 -7.56 12.15 -10.34
CA TYR A 459 -8.33 13.12 -11.11
C TYR A 459 -9.72 13.36 -10.52
N HIS A 460 -10.51 12.30 -10.29
CA HIS A 460 -11.86 12.45 -9.74
C HIS A 460 -11.87 12.99 -8.30
N ALA A 461 -10.87 12.66 -7.49
CA ALA A 461 -10.73 13.24 -6.15
C ALA A 461 -10.49 14.76 -6.21
N LEU A 462 -9.64 15.23 -7.14
CA LEU A 462 -9.45 16.67 -7.39
C LEU A 462 -10.73 17.34 -7.90
N MET A 463 -11.47 16.68 -8.80
CA MET A 463 -12.76 17.18 -9.29
C MET A 463 -13.77 17.32 -8.16
N ILE A 464 -13.83 16.38 -7.22
CA ILE A 464 -14.69 16.49 -6.02
C ILE A 464 -14.23 17.66 -5.15
N SER A 465 -12.92 17.77 -4.87
CA SER A 465 -12.37 18.86 -4.07
C SER A 465 -12.74 20.22 -4.67
N LEU A 466 -12.50 20.37 -5.97
CA LEU A 466 -12.77 21.60 -6.71
C LEU A 466 -14.27 21.94 -6.74
N SER A 467 -15.13 20.94 -7.00
CA SER A 467 -16.59 21.12 -7.05
C SER A 467 -17.19 21.45 -5.68
N ARG A 468 -16.58 20.97 -4.59
CA ARG A 468 -17.08 21.16 -3.21
C ARG A 468 -16.27 22.19 -2.42
N ASP A 469 -15.50 23.05 -3.09
CA ASP A 469 -14.63 24.00 -2.41
C ASP A 469 -15.37 25.01 -1.54
N GLY A 470 -15.14 24.85 -0.24
CA GLY A 470 -15.83 25.54 0.82
C GLY A 470 -17.06 24.75 1.22
N PHE A 471 -16.95 23.90 2.25
CA PHE A 471 -18.08 23.19 2.88
C PHE A 471 -19.04 24.14 3.65
N GLY A 472 -19.29 25.28 3.01
CA GLY A 472 -20.41 26.21 3.00
C GLY A 472 -20.26 26.92 1.65
N VAL A 473 -20.93 26.38 0.63
CA VAL A 473 -21.02 26.78 -0.78
C VAL A 473 -20.37 28.14 -1.15
N HIS A 474 -19.17 28.10 -1.77
CA HIS A 474 -18.63 29.25 -2.50
C HIS A 474 -18.56 28.96 -4.01
N THR A 475 -19.29 29.78 -4.75
CA THR A 475 -19.88 29.55 -6.07
C THR A 475 -18.88 29.29 -7.19
N PHE A 476 -19.10 28.19 -7.91
CA PHE A 476 -18.46 27.86 -9.17
C PHE A 476 -19.17 28.44 -10.40
N PHE A 477 -20.26 29.22 -10.25
CA PHE A 477 -21.13 29.70 -11.35
C PHE A 477 -21.90 31.00 -11.03
N SER A 478 -21.30 31.99 -10.37
CA SER A 478 -22.00 33.27 -10.17
C SER A 478 -22.00 34.08 -11.48
N GLU A 479 -23.01 33.90 -12.32
CA GLU A 479 -23.27 34.86 -13.40
C GLU A 479 -23.86 36.15 -12.80
N GLU A 480 -23.13 37.25 -12.94
CA GLU A 480 -23.70 38.58 -12.76
C GLU A 480 -24.76 38.82 -13.85
N GLU A 481 -26.04 38.93 -13.47
CA GLU A 481 -26.97 39.78 -14.21
C GLU A 481 -27.36 40.98 -13.34
N GLY A 482 -26.63 42.08 -13.54
CA GLY A 482 -27.20 43.42 -13.61
C GLY A 482 -27.64 44.12 -12.32
N LYS A 483 -26.77 45.05 -11.89
CA LYS A 483 -27.05 46.37 -11.27
C LYS A 483 -27.26 46.48 -9.74
N THR A 484 -26.40 47.37 -9.20
CA THR A 484 -26.58 48.34 -8.10
C THR A 484 -26.47 47.91 -6.63
N GLN A 485 -25.37 48.38 -6.03
CA GLN A 485 -25.23 49.09 -4.73
C GLN A 485 -25.78 48.46 -3.44
N THR A 486 -24.81 48.09 -2.59
CA THR A 486 -24.68 48.39 -1.14
C THR A 486 -25.64 47.71 -0.15
N THR A 487 -25.03 47.28 0.97
CA THR A 487 -25.56 46.83 2.28
C THR A 487 -25.79 45.31 2.46
N VAL A 488 -24.95 44.72 3.33
CA VAL A 488 -25.09 43.41 4.03
C VAL A 488 -26.13 43.58 5.18
N PRO A 489 -26.90 42.60 5.76
CA PRO A 489 -27.02 41.11 5.70
C PRO A 489 -28.52 40.63 5.47
N PRO A 490 -29.07 39.41 5.79
CA PRO A 490 -28.58 38.09 6.27
C PRO A 490 -28.97 36.88 5.36
N SER A 491 -28.54 35.65 5.73
CA SER A 491 -28.83 34.34 5.11
C SER A 491 -28.18 34.01 3.75
N SER A 492 -27.14 33.21 3.84
CA SER A 492 -26.43 32.49 2.79
C SER A 492 -27.30 31.43 2.09
N GLN A 493 -28.20 31.84 1.20
CA GLN A 493 -28.86 30.93 0.26
C GLN A 493 -28.53 31.35 -1.17
N LEU A 494 -27.72 30.53 -1.83
CA LEU A 494 -27.43 30.63 -3.26
C LEU A 494 -28.67 30.33 -4.11
N PRO A 495 -28.68 30.70 -5.40
CA PRO A 495 -29.64 30.19 -6.37
C PRO A 495 -29.58 28.64 -6.42
N PRO A 496 -30.70 27.91 -6.23
CA PRO A 496 -30.72 26.45 -6.13
C PRO A 496 -30.03 25.71 -7.29
N ARG A 497 -30.23 26.19 -8.53
CA ARG A 497 -29.75 25.53 -9.76
C ARG A 497 -28.24 25.38 -9.87
N LEU A 498 -27.46 26.24 -9.23
CA LEU A 498 -26.00 26.24 -9.32
C LEU A 498 -25.36 25.31 -8.29
N HIS A 499 -26.00 25.16 -7.13
CA HIS A 499 -25.66 24.15 -6.15
C HIS A 499 -25.89 22.75 -6.72
N ASP A 500 -26.98 22.58 -7.49
CA ASP A 500 -27.33 21.31 -8.11
C ASP A 500 -26.23 20.84 -9.08
N LYS A 501 -25.71 21.73 -9.94
CA LYS A 501 -24.65 21.36 -10.90
C LYS A 501 -23.34 20.92 -10.25
N ALA A 502 -22.85 21.65 -9.25
CA ALA A 502 -21.62 21.28 -8.53
C ALA A 502 -21.82 19.97 -7.74
N THR A 503 -23.01 19.78 -7.19
CA THR A 503 -23.40 18.54 -6.51
C THR A 503 -23.41 17.36 -7.48
N GLU A 504 -24.06 17.50 -8.65
CA GLU A 504 -24.08 16.50 -9.71
C GLU A 504 -22.67 16.12 -10.20
N GLN A 505 -21.80 17.11 -10.40
CA GLN A 505 -20.41 16.88 -10.83
C GLN A 505 -19.61 16.11 -9.78
N SER A 506 -19.75 16.47 -8.49
CA SER A 506 -19.08 15.78 -7.40
C SER A 506 -19.59 14.33 -7.25
N LEU A 507 -20.90 14.11 -7.41
CA LEU A 507 -21.50 12.78 -7.41
C LEU A 507 -21.06 11.94 -8.62
N ALA A 508 -20.99 12.52 -9.81
CA ALA A 508 -20.50 11.83 -11.00
C ALA A 508 -19.05 11.36 -10.81
N SER A 509 -18.21 12.22 -10.23
CA SER A 509 -16.82 11.87 -9.88
C SER A 509 -16.76 10.77 -8.81
N ALA A 510 -17.62 10.83 -7.79
CA ALA A 510 -17.69 9.79 -6.76
C ALA A 510 -18.11 8.42 -7.33
N ARG A 511 -19.06 8.40 -8.27
CA ARG A 511 -19.46 7.19 -9.01
C ARG A 511 -18.37 6.66 -9.93
N ALA A 512 -17.62 7.56 -10.57
CA ALA A 512 -16.46 7.16 -11.37
C ALA A 512 -15.37 6.50 -10.51
N ILE A 513 -15.10 7.02 -9.30
CA ILE A 513 -14.23 6.35 -8.31
C ILE A 513 -14.78 4.95 -7.98
N ALA A 514 -16.08 4.79 -7.73
CA ALA A 514 -16.69 3.49 -7.47
C ALA A 514 -16.47 2.49 -8.63
N ALA A 515 -16.63 2.94 -9.87
CA ALA A 515 -16.37 2.13 -11.05
C ALA A 515 -14.90 1.70 -11.17
N LEU A 516 -13.95 2.62 -10.94
CA LEU A 516 -12.52 2.33 -10.94
C LEU A 516 -12.11 1.35 -9.84
N VAL A 517 -12.70 1.48 -8.64
CA VAL A 517 -12.46 0.57 -7.51
C VAL A 517 -12.99 -0.83 -7.81
N ARG A 518 -14.17 -0.95 -8.44
CA ARG A 518 -14.69 -2.25 -8.90
C ARG A 518 -13.75 -2.89 -9.91
N LEU A 519 -13.31 -2.14 -10.92
CA LEU A 519 -12.39 -2.63 -11.92
C LEU A 519 -11.07 -3.10 -11.29
N HIS A 520 -10.52 -2.32 -10.36
CA HIS A 520 -9.33 -2.73 -9.61
C HIS A 520 -9.57 -4.04 -8.84
N ARG A 521 -10.71 -4.16 -8.15
CA ARG A 521 -11.08 -5.37 -7.41
C ARG A 521 -11.21 -6.59 -8.34
N GLU A 522 -11.79 -6.43 -9.52
CA GLU A 522 -11.99 -7.51 -10.51
C GLU A 522 -10.67 -8.00 -11.13
N GLU A 523 -9.78 -7.06 -11.46
CA GLU A 523 -8.52 -7.36 -12.14
C GLU A 523 -7.43 -7.81 -11.15
N TYR A 524 -7.31 -7.14 -10.02
CA TYR A 524 -6.15 -7.24 -9.13
C TYR A 524 -6.52 -7.64 -7.69
N GLY A 525 -7.81 -7.63 -7.34
CA GLY A 525 -8.27 -7.67 -5.95
C GLY A 525 -8.11 -6.30 -5.30
N ILE A 526 -8.67 -6.13 -4.09
CA ILE A 526 -8.57 -4.87 -3.35
C ILE A 526 -7.45 -4.87 -2.30
N GLY A 527 -6.95 -6.06 -1.94
CA GLY A 527 -5.98 -6.23 -0.86
C GLY A 527 -4.55 -5.78 -1.17
N ARG A 528 -4.26 -5.13 -2.30
CA ARG A 528 -2.92 -4.58 -2.63
C ARG A 528 -3.00 -3.18 -3.24
N THR A 529 -4.05 -2.45 -2.94
CA THR A 529 -4.21 -1.05 -3.37
C THR A 529 -3.25 -0.13 -2.62
N HIS A 530 -2.73 0.88 -3.31
CA HIS A 530 -1.96 1.96 -2.70
C HIS A 530 -2.81 2.73 -1.65
N PRO A 531 -2.23 3.22 -0.54
CA PRO A 531 -2.92 3.96 0.53
C PRO A 531 -3.80 5.12 0.06
N PHE A 532 -3.43 5.77 -1.04
CA PHE A 532 -4.24 6.82 -1.68
C PHE A 532 -5.68 6.34 -2.02
N THR A 533 -5.87 5.05 -2.27
CA THR A 533 -7.20 4.48 -2.56
C THR A 533 -8.16 4.67 -1.39
N THR A 534 -7.67 4.57 -0.15
CA THR A 534 -8.47 4.86 1.05
C THR A 534 -8.97 6.30 1.03
N TYR A 535 -8.11 7.25 0.67
CA TYR A 535 -8.50 8.65 0.50
C TYR A 535 -9.57 8.85 -0.57
N ALA A 536 -9.36 8.30 -1.77
CA ALA A 536 -10.32 8.41 -2.86
C ALA A 536 -11.69 7.81 -2.48
N ILE A 537 -11.70 6.64 -1.84
CA ILE A 537 -12.92 5.98 -1.36
C ILE A 537 -13.62 6.81 -0.29
N MET A 538 -12.88 7.34 0.69
CA MET A 538 -13.46 8.18 1.76
C MET A 538 -14.10 9.45 1.21
N VAL A 539 -13.42 10.14 0.30
CA VAL A 539 -13.97 11.34 -0.36
C VAL A 539 -15.21 11.00 -1.18
N ALA A 540 -15.22 9.90 -1.92
CA ALA A 540 -16.38 9.46 -2.69
C ALA A 540 -17.58 9.07 -1.78
N LEU A 541 -17.33 8.25 -0.75
CA LEU A 541 -18.35 7.81 0.21
C LEU A 541 -19.00 8.98 0.94
N PHE A 542 -18.20 9.91 1.47
CA PHE A 542 -18.75 11.07 2.16
C PHE A 542 -19.40 12.08 1.19
N THR A 543 -19.00 12.12 -0.08
CA THR A 543 -19.71 12.91 -1.10
C THR A 543 -21.09 12.34 -1.39
N MET A 544 -21.23 11.01 -1.42
CA MET A 544 -22.54 10.35 -1.54
C MET A 544 -23.38 10.51 -0.27
N LEU A 545 -22.75 10.40 0.90
CA LEU A 545 -23.42 10.53 2.21
C LEU A 545 -23.96 11.94 2.44
N ASP A 546 -23.20 12.98 2.08
CA ASP A 546 -23.61 14.38 2.20
C ASP A 546 -24.75 14.78 1.22
N HIS A 547 -25.16 13.88 0.33
CA HIS A 547 -26.19 14.17 -0.66
C HIS A 547 -27.60 14.13 -0.06
N ALA A 548 -28.45 15.09 -0.42
CA ALA A 548 -29.82 15.18 0.12
C ALA A 548 -30.69 13.95 -0.19
N SER A 549 -30.40 13.24 -1.29
CA SER A 549 -31.08 12.00 -1.68
C SER A 549 -30.25 10.74 -1.36
N PHE A 550 -29.39 10.79 -0.34
CA PHE A 550 -28.57 9.65 0.06
C PHE A 550 -29.44 8.40 0.26
N ASP A 551 -29.03 7.32 -0.42
CA ASP A 551 -29.65 6.00 -0.30
C ASP A 551 -28.57 4.99 0.07
N ILE A 552 -28.71 4.39 1.25
CA ILE A 552 -27.77 3.38 1.75
C ILE A 552 -27.72 2.12 0.86
N LEU A 553 -28.76 1.89 0.05
CA LEU A 553 -28.84 0.77 -0.90
C LEU A 553 -28.26 1.09 -2.28
N ASP A 554 -27.72 2.31 -2.50
CA ASP A 554 -27.08 2.66 -3.75
C ASP A 554 -25.93 1.69 -4.07
N ARG A 555 -25.94 1.12 -5.28
CA ARG A 555 -24.98 0.09 -5.70
C ARG A 555 -23.53 0.58 -5.65
N ASP A 556 -23.26 1.83 -6.04
CA ASP A 556 -21.92 2.40 -6.03
C ASP A 556 -21.46 2.62 -4.58
N PHE A 557 -22.35 3.10 -3.71
CA PHE A 557 -22.10 3.27 -2.28
C PHE A 557 -21.80 1.93 -1.57
N LEU A 558 -22.60 0.90 -1.82
CA LEU A 558 -22.40 -0.44 -1.26
C LEU A 558 -21.08 -1.06 -1.75
N SER A 559 -20.77 -0.89 -3.04
CA SER A 559 -19.53 -1.38 -3.63
C SER A 559 -18.30 -0.71 -2.98
N LEU A 560 -18.35 0.61 -2.78
CA LEU A 560 -17.28 1.36 -2.11
C LEU A 560 -17.16 0.96 -0.65
N THR A 561 -18.29 0.77 0.05
CA THR A 561 -18.34 0.34 1.45
C THR A 561 -17.70 -1.04 1.63
N SER A 562 -18.03 -1.99 0.76
CA SER A 562 -17.41 -3.33 0.75
C SER A 562 -15.91 -3.28 0.44
N ALA A 563 -15.48 -2.41 -0.48
CA ALA A 563 -14.05 -2.21 -0.72
C ALA A 563 -13.36 -1.59 0.50
N PHE A 564 -13.99 -0.61 1.14
CA PHE A 564 -13.45 0.09 2.29
C PHE A 564 -13.26 -0.84 3.48
N SER A 565 -14.22 -1.73 3.76
CA SER A 565 -14.14 -2.68 4.88
C SER A 565 -12.94 -3.63 4.76
N VAL A 566 -12.53 -3.97 3.54
CA VAL A 566 -11.36 -4.84 3.28
C VAL A 566 -10.04 -4.08 3.39
N ILE A 567 -9.97 -2.83 2.93
CA ILE A 567 -8.71 -2.07 3.01
C ILE A 567 -8.48 -1.45 4.40
N ALA A 568 -9.55 -1.10 5.11
CA ALA A 568 -9.50 -0.48 6.43
C ALA A 568 -8.77 -1.35 7.46
N CYS A 569 -8.92 -2.67 7.39
CA CYS A 569 -8.29 -3.59 8.34
C CYS A 569 -6.76 -3.59 8.28
N ARG A 570 -6.16 -3.02 7.22
CA ARG A 570 -4.73 -3.17 6.91
C ARG A 570 -3.83 -2.13 7.56
N SER A 571 -4.40 -1.10 8.18
CA SER A 571 -3.66 -0.06 8.89
C SER A 571 -4.48 0.47 10.05
N GLN A 572 -3.83 0.98 11.11
CA GLN A 572 -4.56 1.53 12.25
C GLN A 572 -5.38 2.77 11.84
N VAL A 573 -4.80 3.64 11.01
CA VAL A 573 -5.54 4.80 10.45
C VAL A 573 -6.77 4.32 9.66
N GLY A 574 -6.64 3.27 8.86
CA GLY A 574 -7.76 2.68 8.12
C GLY A 574 -8.88 2.20 9.03
N ARG A 575 -8.53 1.53 10.13
CA ARG A 575 -9.47 1.06 11.16
C ARG A 575 -10.24 2.24 11.78
N ASN A 576 -9.51 3.26 12.24
CA ASN A 576 -10.09 4.45 12.85
C ASN A 576 -11.01 5.21 11.89
N LEU A 577 -10.62 5.36 10.63
CA LEU A 577 -11.45 6.00 9.59
C LEU A 577 -12.71 5.21 9.28
N PHE A 578 -12.61 3.88 9.25
CA PHE A 578 -13.76 3.01 9.01
C PHE A 578 -14.77 3.09 10.14
N HIS A 579 -14.29 3.19 11.39
CA HIS A 579 -15.14 3.44 12.54
C HIS A 579 -15.91 4.76 12.40
N ILE A 580 -15.21 5.87 12.10
CA ILE A 580 -15.83 7.19 11.89
C ILE A 580 -16.87 7.13 10.77
N PHE A 581 -16.52 6.51 9.63
CA PHE A 581 -17.45 6.33 8.51
C PHE A 581 -18.70 5.56 8.93
N ARG A 582 -18.53 4.44 9.64
CA ARG A 582 -19.64 3.61 10.10
C ARG A 582 -20.58 4.41 11.01
N GLN A 583 -20.05 5.18 11.96
CA GLN A 583 -20.86 6.05 12.82
C GLN A 583 -21.57 7.15 12.01
N SER A 584 -20.91 7.75 11.01
CA SER A 584 -21.52 8.72 10.10
C SER A 584 -22.69 8.14 9.30
N VAL A 585 -22.60 6.90 8.81
CA VAL A 585 -23.71 6.24 8.12
C VAL A 585 -24.87 5.96 9.08
N ARG A 586 -24.57 5.48 10.30
CA ARG A 586 -25.58 5.22 11.34
C ARG A 586 -26.36 6.47 11.74
N ALA A 587 -25.72 7.63 11.74
CA ALA A 587 -26.37 8.91 12.03
C ALA A 587 -27.46 9.33 11.02
N HIS A 588 -27.57 8.66 9.87
CA HIS A 588 -28.61 8.90 8.87
C HIS A 588 -29.84 7.99 9.05
N ASP A 589 -29.85 7.12 10.06
CA ASP A 589 -31.00 6.29 10.48
C ASP A 589 -31.64 5.41 9.38
N GLN A 590 -30.86 4.99 8.36
CA GLN A 590 -31.33 4.10 7.29
C GLN A 590 -31.01 2.60 7.53
N GLU A 591 -30.49 2.23 8.71
CA GLU A 591 -30.03 0.87 9.04
C GLU A 591 -31.11 -0.21 8.82
N ALA A 592 -32.37 0.08 9.20
CA ALA A 592 -33.48 -0.87 9.07
C ALA A 592 -33.73 -1.26 7.59
N ARG A 593 -33.54 -0.32 6.66
CA ARG A 593 -33.70 -0.57 5.21
C ARG A 593 -32.64 -1.53 4.67
N VAL A 594 -31.43 -1.51 5.21
CA VAL A 594 -30.37 -2.46 4.85
C VAL A 594 -30.70 -3.85 5.35
N LEU A 595 -31.14 -3.95 6.61
CA LEU A 595 -31.46 -5.23 7.25
C LEU A 595 -32.66 -5.93 6.59
N GLU A 596 -33.64 -5.16 6.14
CA GLU A 596 -34.86 -5.66 5.49
C GLU A 596 -34.71 -5.92 3.99
N SER A 597 -33.61 -5.47 3.36
CA SER A 597 -33.39 -5.61 1.92
C SER A 597 -32.78 -6.97 1.55
N ASP A 598 -33.40 -7.65 0.58
CA ASP A 598 -32.84 -8.85 -0.04
C ASP A 598 -31.64 -8.54 -0.97
N GLU A 599 -31.51 -7.28 -1.42
CA GLU A 599 -30.45 -6.83 -2.34
C GLU A 599 -29.16 -6.46 -1.60
N ALA A 600 -29.23 -6.22 -0.29
CA ALA A 600 -28.05 -5.91 0.52
C ALA A 600 -27.22 -7.19 0.78
N PRO A 601 -25.91 -7.19 0.45
CA PRO A 601 -25.03 -8.30 0.82
C PRO A 601 -25.04 -8.53 2.33
N GLU A 602 -24.96 -9.79 2.76
CA GLU A 602 -24.98 -10.15 4.20
C GLU A 602 -23.87 -9.44 4.98
N GLU A 603 -22.75 -9.12 4.34
CA GLU A 603 -21.64 -8.43 5.00
C GLU A 603 -21.91 -6.95 5.23
N ILE A 604 -22.74 -6.33 4.37
CA ILE A 604 -23.24 -4.98 4.56
C ILE A 604 -24.31 -4.97 5.66
N LYS A 605 -25.16 -6.00 5.71
CA LYS A 605 -26.12 -6.19 6.81
C LYS A 605 -25.41 -6.37 8.15
N GLU A 606 -24.34 -7.16 8.20
CA GLU A 606 -23.50 -7.32 9.38
C GLU A 606 -22.83 -6.00 9.76
N LEU A 607 -22.38 -5.23 8.76
CA LEU A 607 -21.71 -3.95 8.99
C LEU A 607 -22.61 -2.92 9.66
N PHE A 608 -23.85 -2.76 9.19
CA PHE A 608 -24.77 -1.73 9.70
C PHE A 608 -25.79 -2.25 10.70
N GLY A 609 -25.93 -3.57 10.83
CA GLY A 609 -26.87 -4.19 11.74
C GLY A 609 -26.53 -3.93 13.20
N ARG A 610 -27.46 -3.33 13.95
CA ARG A 610 -27.47 -3.43 15.41
C ARG A 610 -27.96 -4.82 15.76
N TYR A 611 -27.08 -5.78 16.03
CA TYR A 611 -27.53 -7.02 16.68
C TYR A 611 -28.08 -6.64 18.06
N PRO A 612 -29.40 -6.74 18.30
CA PRO A 612 -29.92 -6.51 19.63
C PRO A 612 -29.54 -7.76 20.43
N ARG A 613 -28.57 -7.64 21.35
CA ARG A 613 -28.15 -8.69 22.31
C ARG A 613 -27.32 -9.85 21.74
N SER A 614 -26.34 -9.55 20.90
CA SER A 614 -25.14 -10.40 20.87
C SER A 614 -24.36 -10.14 22.17
N GLN A 615 -24.16 -11.16 23.03
CA GLN A 615 -23.20 -11.08 24.15
C GLN A 615 -21.73 -11.05 23.67
N LYS A 616 -21.49 -11.18 22.35
CA LYS A 616 -20.16 -11.07 21.75
C LYS A 616 -19.91 -9.61 21.33
N PRO A 617 -18.72 -9.06 21.63
CA PRO A 617 -18.31 -7.76 21.13
C PRO A 617 -18.41 -7.72 19.61
N ASP A 618 -18.76 -6.56 19.07
CA ASP A 618 -18.82 -6.35 17.63
C ASP A 618 -17.40 -6.44 17.06
N LYS A 619 -17.23 -7.10 15.91
CA LYS A 619 -15.88 -7.39 15.39
C LYS A 619 -15.10 -6.13 15.00
N TRP A 620 -15.79 -4.99 14.84
CA TRP A 620 -15.19 -3.69 14.56
C TRP A 620 -15.03 -2.82 15.81
N ASP A 621 -15.38 -3.30 17.01
CA ASP A 621 -15.21 -2.51 18.24
C ASP A 621 -13.72 -2.15 18.47
N GLU A 622 -12.79 -3.03 18.09
CA GLU A 622 -11.33 -2.76 18.19
C GLU A 622 -10.85 -1.64 17.24
N TYR A 623 -11.67 -1.18 16.30
CA TYR A 623 -11.30 -0.11 15.38
C TYR A 623 -11.39 1.28 16.04
N GLU A 624 -11.93 1.37 17.26
CA GLU A 624 -11.93 2.60 18.04
C GLU A 624 -10.57 2.88 18.72
N ASP A 625 -9.69 1.88 18.79
CA ASP A 625 -8.36 1.99 19.39
C ASP A 625 -7.56 3.18 18.81
N GLY A 626 -7.01 4.01 19.69
CA GLY A 626 -6.17 5.15 19.29
C GLY A 626 -6.96 6.39 18.84
N LEU A 627 -8.30 6.35 18.79
CA LEU A 627 -9.12 7.55 18.57
C LEU A 627 -9.01 8.58 19.70
N ASP A 628 -8.62 8.16 20.91
CA ASP A 628 -8.42 9.06 22.07
C ASP A 628 -7.42 10.20 21.76
N LYS A 629 -6.46 9.98 20.84
CA LYS A 629 -5.49 11.00 20.39
C LYS A 629 -6.16 12.21 19.74
N LEU A 630 -7.33 12.04 19.12
CA LEU A 630 -8.09 13.15 18.54
C LEU A 630 -8.66 14.12 19.59
N GLY A 631 -8.65 13.75 20.88
CA GLY A 631 -9.05 14.58 22.01
C GLY A 631 -7.89 15.28 22.75
N GLU A 632 -6.64 14.89 22.51
CA GLU A 632 -5.48 15.42 23.27
C GLU A 632 -5.10 16.88 22.90
N GLY A 633 -5.71 17.45 21.86
CA GLY A 633 -5.54 18.84 21.46
C GLY A 633 -6.26 19.88 22.33
N GLU A 634 -7.21 19.48 23.18
CA GLU A 634 -8.04 20.39 24.00
C GLU A 634 -7.78 20.25 25.51
N GLY A 635 -6.53 20.42 25.97
CA GLY A 635 -6.22 20.62 27.40
C GLY A 635 -6.34 19.38 28.31
N ARG A 636 -5.41 19.27 29.27
CA ARG A 636 -5.17 18.04 30.06
C ARG A 636 -6.27 17.62 31.05
N ASP A 637 -7.35 18.39 31.21
CA ASP A 637 -8.43 18.08 32.16
C ASP A 637 -9.70 17.49 31.52
N ALA A 638 -9.75 17.32 30.18
CA ALA A 638 -10.92 16.83 29.43
C ALA A 638 -10.85 15.35 28.96
N ALA A 639 -9.73 14.67 29.17
CA ALA A 639 -9.40 13.40 28.50
C ALA A 639 -10.35 12.22 28.76
N SER A 640 -11.06 12.18 29.90
CA SER A 640 -11.98 11.06 30.22
C SER A 640 -13.40 11.22 29.65
N VAL A 641 -13.82 12.45 29.34
CA VAL A 641 -15.14 12.74 28.76
C VAL A 641 -15.06 12.74 27.23
N ASP A 642 -13.93 13.14 26.65
CA ASP A 642 -13.72 13.14 25.20
C ASP A 642 -13.45 11.75 24.61
N GLY A 643 -12.84 10.81 25.34
CA GLY A 643 -12.65 9.43 24.85
C GLY A 643 -13.98 8.73 24.55
N VAL A 644 -14.99 8.88 25.41
CA VAL A 644 -16.36 8.35 25.17
C VAL A 644 -17.06 9.08 24.03
N ARG A 645 -16.76 10.37 23.84
CA ARG A 645 -17.32 11.20 22.76
C ARG A 645 -16.75 10.80 21.39
N MET A 646 -15.48 10.39 21.33
CA MET A 646 -14.84 9.99 20.07
C MET A 646 -15.27 8.58 19.62
N ARG A 647 -15.63 7.68 20.54
CA ARG A 647 -16.19 6.36 20.21
C ARG A 647 -17.53 6.42 19.46
N ASN A 648 -18.34 7.46 19.71
CA ASN A 648 -19.60 7.69 19.01
C ASN A 648 -19.51 8.83 17.99
N TYR A 649 -18.30 9.22 17.58
CA TYR A 649 -18.11 10.36 16.70
C TYR A 649 -18.56 10.04 15.27
N ALA A 650 -19.54 10.80 14.80
CA ALA A 650 -19.94 10.88 13.40
C ALA A 650 -19.39 12.20 12.81
N ALA A 651 -18.63 12.11 11.73
CA ALA A 651 -18.20 13.28 11.00
C ALA A 651 -19.43 13.99 10.38
N SER A 652 -19.45 15.32 10.51
CA SER A 652 -20.54 16.19 10.04
C SER A 652 -20.60 16.37 8.52
N GLY A 653 -19.58 15.87 7.80
CA GLY A 653 -19.50 15.83 6.34
C GLY A 653 -18.05 15.68 5.87
N VAL A 654 -17.81 15.75 4.56
CA VAL A 654 -16.46 15.51 3.98
C VAL A 654 -15.38 16.39 4.63
N ARG A 655 -15.65 17.67 4.94
CA ARG A 655 -14.66 18.58 5.59
C ARG A 655 -14.12 18.02 6.90
N ASP A 656 -15.06 17.61 7.73
CA ASP A 656 -14.80 17.21 9.08
C ASP A 656 -14.08 15.87 9.09
N MET A 657 -14.54 14.95 8.21
CA MET A 657 -13.84 13.70 7.91
C MET A 657 -12.40 13.93 7.47
N LEU A 658 -12.15 14.82 6.51
CA LEU A 658 -10.79 15.10 6.01
C LEU A 658 -9.87 15.66 7.10
N ARG A 659 -10.39 16.50 7.99
CA ARG A 659 -9.63 17.01 9.15
C ARG A 659 -9.26 15.88 10.11
N LYS A 660 -10.18 14.96 10.39
CA LYS A 660 -9.90 13.80 11.24
C LYS A 660 -8.90 12.86 10.57
N TYR A 661 -9.03 12.63 9.26
CA TYR A 661 -8.07 11.85 8.50
C TYR A 661 -6.68 12.48 8.55
N GLU A 662 -6.56 13.77 8.27
CA GLU A 662 -5.28 14.48 8.38
C GLU A 662 -4.64 14.27 9.75
N SER A 663 -5.40 14.50 10.83
CA SER A 663 -4.90 14.35 12.19
C SER A 663 -4.47 12.93 12.52
N LEU A 664 -5.21 11.91 12.05
CA LEU A 664 -4.87 10.50 12.30
C LEU A 664 -3.68 10.02 11.47
N SER A 665 -3.45 10.60 10.30
CA SER A 665 -2.40 10.15 9.38
C SER A 665 -1.11 10.96 9.51
N LEU A 666 -1.20 12.29 9.43
CA LEU A 666 -0.03 13.16 9.31
C LEU A 666 0.32 13.90 10.60
N GLY A 667 -0.59 13.91 11.57
CA GLY A 667 -0.49 14.70 12.79
C GLY A 667 -0.79 16.18 12.54
N HIS A 668 -0.47 17.03 13.52
CA HIS A 668 -0.62 18.47 13.35
C HIS A 668 0.51 19.05 12.51
N ASP A 669 0.14 19.73 11.42
CA ASP A 669 1.04 20.56 10.63
C ASP A 669 1.52 21.76 11.46
N ARG A 670 2.61 21.54 12.21
CA ARG A 670 3.33 22.57 12.97
C ARG A 670 4.44 23.13 12.07
N THR A 671 4.08 24.06 11.19
CA THR A 671 5.07 24.92 10.50
C THR A 671 5.55 26.04 11.39
#